data_AF-F8DDX7-F1
#
_entry.id   AF-F8DDX7-F1
#
_cell.length_a   1.000
_cell.length_b   1.000
_cell.length_c   1.000
_cell.angle_alpha   90.00
_cell.angle_beta   90.00
_cell.angle_gamma   90.00
#
_symmetry.space_group_name_H-M   'P 1'
#
loop_
_entity.id
_entity.type
_entity.pdbx_description
1 polymer ?
#
loop_
_entity_poly.entity_id
_entity_poly.type
_entity_poly.pdbx_seq_one_letter_code
_entity_poly.pdbx_strand_id
1 'polypeptide(L)'
;MSDGIPDMLLSSSSVQPRRGFLATLTASASLPIFSSGSGAVQNNQGTSTDIPLQNTSGQTQSEIPPYPDDPFIQPAYGIQYILGWENHGWESVSSEQIQQTVLGLHPDVLAFDQLLKYEDGEIEFSFPGGNYRAQLNLAQDLELPATSGMNVHIASDEAEARSRYGPIIEESEWAFPDGTPVESPQDILGRTFDGNPHETAYEFETLGTPSVFAPGGLELMLHATVTQLEKGYSGFFIDGVGVFRLHGLDFSRWARAAFRTHLQSLSEARLSTLSINDPESFDIREYLKANDLTPDDDIDPREDPVFREYLLHQHQGIDNWFDDYRKHINEQFPERTENGDLVLYANQFTGNLQNPQAPNIYISDSMDVIYTELFPTGDPAADVNYKIMRSVGNFSKPVLAKGTLAPAQQRLPDGMDTDSSNTMFQRFQLAEAYSTGTRLQLPLTNRMGYSEEDSVTNWVGPNGTVPDELSSFIDFVWAHKRFLTDIEPAGNIALIWSLPTHVWRREPSWQISDDGEEGLINSFTRTARILREAGFTYDVLTFGHPRLWDDSIQLDRLKEYETVVLAGVECVSDRQVSALQTYLDNGGTVLCTGPVPDRDAMYEPRSDVAAIFDSDNATVLDGVTGTQRESQDESLLSVLADSGVDPTRQMDDSNIAIHSHSQSDPDRYVIPLVNYDYDPETDSFSTKSDIRVRLPKMDSMEFAVRYYSPVKITDLGVSERDGSPYVTVPELVEWGFIVVAKTREDLEPTTSEQSALDAVENARESLEKAKEQGQSTDVALVTAKSKLQAAEIAMSFDSYEQAKAAAAEAIDAVVSDGTDEEGVSDDQNTTDSSGTDTQDVTADDTSGFGIASTATALGSVAYLLKSRLTDAETDSS
;
A
#
# COMPACT_ATOMS: atom_id res chain seq x y z
N MET A 1 29.14 26.86 -65.71
CA MET A 1 28.94 28.33 -65.78
C MET A 1 28.33 28.77 -64.46
N SER A 2 29.06 29.05 -63.39
CA SER A 2 30.49 29.03 -63.06
C SER A 2 30.57 28.58 -61.59
N ASP A 3 31.12 27.40 -61.28
CA ASP A 3 32.53 27.12 -60.89
C ASP A 3 32.86 27.73 -59.51
N GLY A 4 33.50 27.11 -58.51
CA GLY A 4 34.29 25.87 -58.37
C GLY A 4 35.12 25.96 -57.06
N ILE A 5 35.37 24.81 -56.44
CA ILE A 5 36.24 24.45 -55.27
C ILE A 5 37.71 24.96 -55.46
N PRO A 6 38.59 25.22 -54.45
CA PRO A 6 39.11 24.14 -53.58
C PRO A 6 39.63 24.36 -52.13
N ASP A 7 39.66 23.19 -51.46
CA ASP A 7 40.42 22.74 -50.29
C ASP A 7 41.91 23.11 -50.26
N MET A 8 42.50 23.25 -49.06
CA MET A 8 43.45 22.25 -48.47
C MET A 8 44.27 22.76 -47.25
N LEU A 9 44.37 21.86 -46.24
CA LEU A 9 45.55 21.54 -45.36
C LEU A 9 46.03 22.58 -44.31
N LEU A 10 46.52 22.28 -43.09
CA LEU A 10 46.92 21.06 -42.37
C LEU A 10 47.09 21.35 -40.84
N SER A 11 46.88 20.29 -40.04
CA SER A 11 47.56 19.92 -38.78
C SER A 11 47.63 20.90 -37.59
N SER A 12 47.15 20.45 -36.42
CA SER A 12 48.05 19.93 -35.38
C SER A 12 47.28 19.33 -34.21
N SER A 13 47.70 18.13 -33.83
CA SER A 13 47.51 17.48 -32.54
C SER A 13 47.64 18.41 -31.33
N SER A 14 46.69 18.35 -30.41
CA SER A 14 46.96 18.63 -29.00
C SER A 14 46.05 17.79 -28.12
N VAL A 15 46.68 16.81 -27.48
CA VAL A 15 46.37 16.25 -26.17
C VAL A 15 45.41 17.15 -25.38
N GLN A 16 44.21 16.66 -25.10
CA GLN A 16 43.35 17.31 -24.11
C GLN A 16 43.90 17.02 -22.71
N PRO A 17 44.12 18.05 -21.88
CA PRO A 17 44.52 17.87 -20.50
C PRO A 17 43.31 17.49 -19.64
N ARG A 18 43.55 16.56 -18.71
CA ARG A 18 42.73 16.33 -17.51
C ARG A 18 42.35 17.68 -16.90
N ARG A 19 41.05 17.98 -16.85
CA ARG A 19 40.53 19.04 -15.97
C ARG A 19 40.36 18.43 -14.59
N GLY A 20 41.30 18.76 -13.71
CA GLY A 20 41.07 18.65 -12.28
C GLY A 20 39.90 19.57 -11.90
N PHE A 21 38.90 18.99 -11.26
CA PHE A 21 37.84 19.74 -10.59
C PHE A 21 38.46 20.43 -9.37
N LEU A 22 38.59 21.75 -9.47
CA LEU A 22 38.81 22.62 -8.33
C LEU A 22 37.43 22.84 -7.71
N ALA A 23 37.25 22.31 -6.50
CA ALA A 23 36.10 22.60 -5.66
C ALA A 23 35.98 24.11 -5.44
N THR A 24 34.98 24.72 -6.07
CA THR A 24 34.57 26.09 -5.77
C THR A 24 33.57 26.01 -4.63
N LEU A 25 34.07 26.20 -3.40
CA LEU A 25 33.27 26.56 -2.24
C LEU A 25 32.52 27.86 -2.56
N THR A 26 31.25 27.76 -2.96
CA THR A 26 30.31 28.87 -2.87
C THR A 26 29.91 29.02 -1.42
N ALA A 27 30.63 29.90 -0.72
CA ALA A 27 30.20 30.46 0.54
C ALA A 27 28.93 31.29 0.29
N SER A 28 27.76 30.72 0.56
CA SER A 28 26.54 31.47 0.80
C SER A 28 26.73 32.26 2.09
N ALA A 29 26.91 33.57 1.95
CA ALA A 29 26.96 34.51 3.04
C ALA A 29 25.57 34.59 3.70
N SER A 30 25.40 33.84 4.79
CA SER A 30 24.29 34.01 5.72
C SER A 30 24.41 35.39 6.38
N LEU A 31 23.56 36.33 5.97
CA LEU A 31 23.32 37.54 6.74
C LEU A 31 22.36 37.20 7.90
N PRO A 32 22.68 37.60 9.14
CA PRO A 32 21.85 37.29 10.29
C PRO A 32 20.70 38.29 10.36
N ILE A 33 19.46 37.83 10.15
CA ILE A 33 18.28 38.55 10.61
C ILE A 33 17.91 37.94 11.97
N PHE A 34 18.64 38.37 12.99
CA PHE A 34 18.12 38.37 14.36
C PHE A 34 17.39 39.70 14.57
N SER A 35 16.07 39.70 14.52
CA SER A 35 15.29 40.55 15.42
C SER A 35 14.59 39.63 16.40
N SER A 36 15.18 39.53 17.58
CA SER A 36 14.61 38.97 18.79
C SER A 36 13.30 39.69 19.14
N GLY A 37 12.18 39.16 18.65
CA GLY A 37 10.90 39.29 19.31
C GLY A 37 10.79 38.15 20.31
N SER A 38 11.27 38.35 21.54
CA SER A 38 10.96 37.47 22.66
C SER A 38 9.47 37.64 23.01
N GLY A 39 8.60 37.07 22.19
CA GLY A 39 7.28 36.67 22.62
C GLY A 39 7.47 35.43 23.47
N ALA A 40 7.41 35.59 24.79
CA ALA A 40 7.25 34.45 25.65
C ALA A 40 5.96 33.74 25.22
N VAL A 41 6.09 32.63 24.51
CA VAL A 41 5.05 31.61 24.47
C VAL A 41 4.96 31.14 25.92
N GLN A 42 4.01 31.73 26.65
CA GLN A 42 3.56 31.12 27.89
C GLN A 42 3.08 29.75 27.47
N ASN A 43 3.77 28.71 27.96
CA ASN A 43 3.18 27.40 28.16
C ASN A 43 1.95 27.61 29.03
N ASN A 44 0.84 27.95 28.38
CA ASN A 44 -0.47 27.84 28.95
C ASN A 44 -0.68 26.33 28.99
N GLN A 45 -0.32 25.74 30.13
CA GLN A 45 -1.06 24.61 30.66
C GLN A 45 -2.49 25.10 30.91
N GLY A 46 -3.22 25.36 29.82
CA GLY A 46 -4.66 25.38 29.84
C GLY A 46 -5.02 24.00 30.34
N THR A 47 -5.73 23.96 31.45
CA THR A 47 -6.43 22.75 31.89
C THR A 47 -7.17 22.24 30.67
N SER A 48 -6.66 21.16 30.07
CA SER A 48 -7.44 20.28 29.21
C SER A 48 -8.78 20.14 29.91
N THR A 49 -9.83 20.67 29.31
CA THR A 49 -11.18 20.29 29.69
C THR A 49 -11.22 18.81 29.39
N ASP A 50 -10.98 17.99 30.41
CA ASP A 50 -11.25 16.56 30.39
C ASP A 50 -12.69 16.44 29.88
N ILE A 51 -12.86 16.13 28.60
CA ILE A 51 -14.08 15.52 28.13
C ILE A 51 -14.14 14.23 28.95
N PRO A 52 -15.09 14.08 29.88
CA PRO A 52 -15.09 12.94 30.79
C PRO A 52 -15.55 11.72 29.99
N LEU A 53 -14.61 11.09 29.28
CA LEU A 53 -14.75 9.72 28.82
C LEU A 53 -14.77 8.87 30.09
N GLN A 54 -15.97 8.40 30.45
CA GLN A 54 -16.20 7.65 31.67
C GLN A 54 -15.33 6.40 31.64
N ASN A 55 -14.47 6.26 32.63
CA ASN A 55 -13.62 5.09 32.82
C ASN A 55 -14.51 3.96 33.38
N THR A 56 -15.23 3.26 32.53
CA THR A 56 -16.12 2.13 32.86
C THR A 56 -15.29 0.88 33.12
N SER A 57 -14.68 0.78 34.29
CA SER A 57 -13.80 -0.32 34.69
C SER A 57 -14.51 -1.67 34.96
N GLY A 58 -15.48 -2.05 34.13
CA GLY A 58 -16.25 -3.28 34.28
C GLY A 58 -16.98 -3.77 33.02
N GLN A 59 -16.74 -3.17 31.85
CA GLN A 59 -17.28 -3.69 30.60
C GLN A 59 -16.55 -4.99 30.22
N THR A 60 -17.34 -6.05 29.96
CA THR A 60 -16.89 -7.21 29.21
C THR A 60 -16.20 -6.72 27.94
N GLN A 61 -14.98 -7.20 27.67
CA GLN A 61 -14.30 -6.90 26.40
C GLN A 61 -15.29 -7.22 25.27
N SER A 62 -15.68 -6.19 24.52
CA SER A 62 -16.46 -6.39 23.30
C SER A 62 -15.66 -7.30 22.38
N GLU A 63 -16.38 -8.16 21.65
CA GLU A 63 -15.77 -8.99 20.62
C GLU A 63 -15.05 -8.08 19.62
N ILE A 64 -13.81 -8.43 19.28
CA ILE A 64 -13.01 -7.65 18.33
C ILE A 64 -13.58 -7.90 16.94
N PRO A 65 -14.06 -6.87 16.21
CA PRO A 65 -14.60 -7.08 14.88
C PRO A 65 -13.50 -7.64 13.94
N PRO A 66 -13.79 -8.67 13.13
CA PRO A 66 -12.83 -9.24 12.21
C PRO A 66 -12.45 -8.23 11.11
N TYR A 67 -11.21 -8.30 10.63
CA TYR A 67 -10.79 -7.50 9.49
C TYR A 67 -11.36 -8.11 8.19
N PRO A 68 -11.95 -7.32 7.28
CA PRO A 68 -12.49 -7.86 6.03
C PRO A 68 -11.38 -8.19 5.03
N ASP A 69 -11.54 -9.24 4.23
CA ASP A 69 -10.53 -9.69 3.24
C ASP A 69 -10.22 -8.63 2.16
N ASP A 70 -11.21 -7.87 1.69
CA ASP A 70 -11.08 -6.74 0.75
C ASP A 70 -11.84 -5.51 1.31
N PRO A 71 -11.21 -4.74 2.21
CA PRO A 71 -11.83 -3.55 2.80
C PRO A 71 -12.11 -2.50 1.72
N PHE A 72 -13.39 -2.30 1.39
CA PHE A 72 -13.79 -1.51 0.24
C PHE A 72 -13.73 -0.01 0.50
N ILE A 73 -14.14 0.47 1.67
CA ILE A 73 -14.01 1.90 2.05
C ILE A 73 -13.32 2.00 3.41
N GLN A 74 -12.28 2.82 3.48
CA GLN A 74 -11.45 2.96 4.66
C GLN A 74 -11.18 4.43 4.96
N PRO A 75 -12.02 5.08 5.77
CA PRO A 75 -11.68 6.35 6.35
C PRO A 75 -10.41 6.20 7.19
N ALA A 76 -9.45 7.08 6.93
CA ALA A 76 -8.18 7.13 7.61
C ALA A 76 -7.94 8.51 8.21
N TYR A 77 -7.12 8.58 9.27
CA TYR A 77 -6.66 9.82 9.90
C TYR A 77 -7.77 10.82 10.28
N GLY A 78 -8.09 10.92 11.57
CA GLY A 78 -9.02 11.93 12.07
C GLY A 78 -8.72 12.34 13.50
N ILE A 79 -7.46 12.23 13.97
CA ILE A 79 -7.19 12.36 15.40
C ILE A 79 -7.49 13.77 15.93
N GLN A 80 -7.18 14.80 15.16
CA GLN A 80 -7.49 16.19 15.51
C GLN A 80 -9.00 16.42 15.56
N TYR A 81 -9.71 15.78 14.62
CA TYR A 81 -11.17 15.77 14.50
C TYR A 81 -11.84 15.02 15.67
N ILE A 82 -11.33 13.84 16.02
CA ILE A 82 -11.87 12.96 17.07
C ILE A 82 -11.55 13.50 18.47
N LEU A 83 -10.37 14.10 18.66
CA LEU A 83 -9.90 14.57 19.98
C LEU A 83 -10.27 16.03 20.27
N GLY A 84 -10.90 16.75 19.34
CA GLY A 84 -11.43 18.10 19.58
C GLY A 84 -10.36 19.16 19.83
N TRP A 85 -9.36 19.28 18.94
CA TRP A 85 -8.31 20.28 19.08
C TRP A 85 -8.79 21.69 18.71
N GLU A 86 -9.47 22.36 19.65
CA GLU A 86 -10.05 23.72 19.47
C GLU A 86 -9.04 24.81 19.05
N ASN A 87 -7.73 24.55 19.12
CA ASN A 87 -6.68 25.54 18.86
C ASN A 87 -6.15 25.60 17.42
N HIS A 88 -6.74 24.86 16.49
CA HIS A 88 -6.18 24.75 15.13
C HIS A 88 -7.21 24.89 13.99
N GLY A 89 -8.24 25.71 14.19
CA GLY A 89 -9.26 26.00 13.17
C GLY A 89 -10.43 25.01 13.14
N TRP A 90 -10.34 23.89 13.86
CA TRP A 90 -11.44 22.93 13.99
C TRP A 90 -12.52 23.43 14.97
N GLU A 91 -13.78 23.30 14.57
CA GLU A 91 -14.92 23.55 15.46
C GLU A 91 -15.12 22.35 16.42
N SER A 92 -15.71 22.61 17.58
CA SER A 92 -16.08 21.54 18.50
C SER A 92 -17.23 20.73 17.89
N VAL A 93 -16.99 19.43 17.70
CA VAL A 93 -17.96 18.48 17.15
C VAL A 93 -18.36 17.48 18.23
N SER A 94 -19.64 17.12 18.27
CA SER A 94 -20.11 16.11 19.22
C SER A 94 -19.67 14.70 18.79
N SER A 95 -19.58 13.77 19.75
CA SER A 95 -19.34 12.36 19.45
C SER A 95 -20.38 11.78 18.48
N GLU A 96 -21.65 12.20 18.62
CA GLU A 96 -22.73 11.83 17.68
C GLU A 96 -22.43 12.34 16.26
N GLN A 97 -21.96 13.58 16.10
CA GLN A 97 -21.61 14.12 14.78
C GLN A 97 -20.42 13.36 14.17
N ILE A 98 -19.42 13.02 14.98
CA ILE A 98 -18.27 12.19 14.54
C ILE A 98 -18.76 10.83 14.03
N GLN A 99 -19.60 10.15 14.80
CA GLN A 99 -20.17 8.85 14.44
C GLN A 99 -21.01 8.96 13.16
N GLN A 100 -21.87 9.97 13.04
CA GLN A 100 -22.69 10.20 11.83
C GLN A 100 -21.83 10.47 10.60
N THR A 101 -20.80 11.30 10.71
CA THR A 101 -19.90 11.61 9.60
C THR A 101 -19.12 10.38 9.17
N VAL A 102 -18.56 9.62 10.12
CA VAL A 102 -17.79 8.42 9.81
C VAL A 102 -18.67 7.34 9.19
N LEU A 103 -19.82 7.03 9.80
CA LEU A 103 -20.74 6.01 9.27
C LEU A 103 -21.36 6.42 7.93
N GLY A 104 -21.54 7.72 7.68
CA GLY A 104 -22.03 8.25 6.41
C GLY A 104 -21.10 8.00 5.23
N LEU A 105 -19.83 7.64 5.46
CA LEU A 105 -18.88 7.24 4.43
C LEU A 105 -18.94 5.74 4.11
N HIS A 106 -19.80 4.97 4.77
CA HIS A 106 -19.92 3.51 4.64
C HIS A 106 -18.61 2.74 4.90
N PRO A 107 -17.92 2.97 6.03
CA PRO A 107 -16.64 2.35 6.33
C PRO A 107 -16.77 0.83 6.50
N ASP A 108 -15.80 0.10 5.94
CA ASP A 108 -15.54 -1.30 6.28
C ASP A 108 -14.51 -1.41 7.43
N VAL A 109 -13.60 -0.43 7.55
CA VAL A 109 -12.52 -0.37 8.55
C VAL A 109 -12.23 1.09 8.90
N LEU A 110 -11.81 1.36 10.15
CA LEU A 110 -11.19 2.63 10.54
C LEU A 110 -9.66 2.51 10.60
N ALA A 111 -8.98 3.18 9.66
CA ALA A 111 -7.53 3.14 9.57
C ALA A 111 -6.89 4.31 10.34
N PHE A 112 -6.30 4.06 11.50
CA PHE A 112 -5.70 5.16 12.25
C PHE A 112 -4.29 5.51 11.75
N ASP A 113 -3.55 4.55 11.19
CA ASP A 113 -2.19 4.67 10.59
C ASP A 113 -1.27 5.67 11.31
N GLN A 114 -1.45 5.80 12.63
CA GLN A 114 -0.70 6.69 13.49
C GLN A 114 0.59 6.01 13.88
N LEU A 115 1.69 6.75 13.86
CA LEU A 115 2.95 6.21 14.34
C LEU A 115 2.99 6.24 15.85
N LEU A 116 3.17 5.06 16.42
CA LEU A 116 3.56 4.90 17.79
C LEU A 116 5.08 5.13 17.94
N LYS A 117 5.49 5.60 19.10
CA LYS A 117 6.89 5.68 19.53
C LYS A 117 7.04 5.06 20.91
N TYR A 118 8.27 4.79 21.29
CA TYR A 118 8.60 4.48 22.67
C TYR A 118 8.90 5.76 23.44
N GLU A 119 8.42 5.85 24.67
CA GLU A 119 8.81 6.85 25.66
C GLU A 119 8.97 6.13 27.00
N ASP A 120 10.16 6.21 27.59
CA ASP A 120 10.52 5.49 28.83
C ASP A 120 10.17 3.98 28.80
N GLY A 121 10.34 3.33 27.64
CA GLY A 121 10.05 1.90 27.43
C GLY A 121 8.57 1.56 27.18
N GLU A 122 7.67 2.53 27.32
CA GLU A 122 6.24 2.36 27.07
C GLU A 122 5.86 2.84 25.67
N ILE A 123 4.80 2.26 25.11
CA ILE A 123 4.31 2.65 23.78
C ILE A 123 3.38 3.85 23.91
N GLU A 124 3.81 4.98 23.36
CA GLU A 124 3.07 6.24 23.32
C GLU A 124 2.81 6.69 21.87
N PHE A 125 1.98 7.72 21.69
CA PHE A 125 1.85 8.35 20.37
C PHE A 125 3.08 9.18 20.05
N SER A 126 3.48 9.15 18.78
CA SER A 126 4.51 10.08 18.28
C SER A 126 4.09 11.54 18.42
N PHE A 127 2.77 11.80 18.43
CA PHE A 127 2.21 13.15 18.44
C PHE A 127 1.63 13.54 19.81
N PRO A 128 1.92 14.75 20.32
CA PRO A 128 1.37 15.23 21.58
C PRO A 128 -0.15 15.20 21.58
N GLY A 129 -0.77 14.64 22.62
CA GLY A 129 -2.23 14.63 22.79
C GLY A 129 -2.97 13.48 22.12
N GLY A 130 -2.29 12.55 21.44
CA GLY A 130 -2.93 11.35 20.90
C GLY A 130 -3.49 10.42 21.99
N ASN A 131 -4.68 9.84 21.74
CA ASN A 131 -5.32 8.90 22.66
C ASN A 131 -5.85 7.67 21.90
N TYR A 132 -5.11 6.56 21.95
CA TYR A 132 -5.40 5.31 21.22
C TYR A 132 -6.65 4.66 21.79
N ARG A 133 -6.96 4.95 23.07
CA ARG A 133 -8.19 4.50 23.68
C ARG A 133 -9.37 5.23 23.07
N ALA A 134 -9.29 6.54 22.84
CA ALA A 134 -10.38 7.27 22.18
C ALA A 134 -10.62 6.77 20.74
N GLN A 135 -9.55 6.48 19.99
CA GLN A 135 -9.64 5.91 18.64
C GLN A 135 -10.25 4.50 18.64
N LEU A 136 -9.71 3.62 19.48
CA LEU A 136 -10.22 2.26 19.60
C LEU A 136 -11.64 2.23 20.14
N ASN A 137 -11.97 3.06 21.12
CA ASN A 137 -13.32 3.20 21.65
C ASN A 137 -14.28 3.67 20.56
N LEU A 138 -13.90 4.65 19.73
CA LEU A 138 -14.74 5.06 18.60
C LEU A 138 -15.00 3.89 17.64
N ALA A 139 -13.98 3.09 17.32
CA ALA A 139 -14.15 1.93 16.47
C ALA A 139 -15.04 0.86 17.11
N GLN A 140 -14.86 0.59 18.41
CA GLN A 140 -15.67 -0.35 19.18
C GLN A 140 -17.13 0.11 19.30
N ASP A 141 -17.36 1.41 19.56
CA ASP A 141 -18.69 2.03 19.60
C ASP A 141 -19.41 1.91 18.24
N LEU A 142 -18.65 1.91 17.15
CA LEU A 142 -19.15 1.76 15.79
C LEU A 142 -19.18 0.31 15.30
N GLU A 143 -18.73 -0.66 16.12
CA GLU A 143 -18.57 -2.07 15.77
C GLU A 143 -17.70 -2.28 14.51
N LEU A 144 -16.71 -1.42 14.30
CA LEU A 144 -15.80 -1.46 13.16
C LEU A 144 -14.42 -2.01 13.55
N PRO A 145 -13.78 -2.81 12.70
CA PRO A 145 -12.38 -3.15 12.87
C PRO A 145 -11.52 -1.88 12.76
N ALA A 146 -10.47 -1.83 13.57
CA ALA A 146 -9.52 -0.72 13.60
C ALA A 146 -8.11 -1.19 13.29
N THR A 147 -7.33 -0.33 12.64
CA THR A 147 -5.88 -0.55 12.48
C THR A 147 -5.06 0.39 13.35
N SER A 148 -3.91 -0.10 13.82
CA SER A 148 -2.86 0.70 14.45
C SER A 148 -1.60 0.65 13.58
N GLY A 149 -0.59 1.45 13.90
CA GLY A 149 0.69 1.34 13.20
C GLY A 149 1.88 1.80 14.00
N MET A 150 3.08 1.45 13.53
CA MET A 150 4.31 1.91 14.16
C MET A 150 5.43 2.04 13.14
N ASN A 151 6.36 2.95 13.45
CA ASN A 151 7.63 3.06 12.73
C ASN A 151 8.74 2.27 13.43
N VAL A 152 9.57 1.55 12.66
CA VAL A 152 10.71 0.75 13.17
C VAL A 152 11.91 1.60 13.61
N HIS A 153 11.90 2.91 13.35
CA HIS A 153 13.03 3.78 13.65
C HIS A 153 13.35 3.93 15.14
N ILE A 154 14.62 4.26 15.42
CA ILE A 154 15.16 4.62 16.74
C ILE A 154 15.63 6.07 16.68
N ALA A 155 15.51 6.84 17.74
CA ALA A 155 16.06 8.20 17.77
C ALA A 155 17.57 8.19 17.46
N SER A 156 18.05 9.08 16.59
CA SER A 156 19.48 9.11 16.26
C SER A 156 20.34 9.76 17.35
N ASP A 157 19.77 10.64 18.18
CA ASP A 157 20.44 11.15 19.37
C ASP A 157 20.52 10.09 20.46
N GLU A 158 21.71 9.83 20.99
CA GLU A 158 21.95 8.80 22.02
C GLU A 158 21.16 9.04 23.30
N ALA A 159 21.04 10.29 23.76
CA ALA A 159 20.35 10.58 25.01
C ALA A 159 18.86 10.37 24.87
N GLU A 160 18.28 10.81 23.75
CA GLU A 160 16.90 10.57 23.41
C GLU A 160 16.62 9.07 23.21
N ALA A 161 17.45 8.38 22.44
CA ALA A 161 17.31 6.94 22.23
C ALA A 161 17.38 6.18 23.55
N ARG A 162 18.32 6.52 24.44
CA ARG A 162 18.44 5.87 25.74
C ARG A 162 17.25 6.17 26.65
N SER A 163 16.63 7.36 26.54
CA SER A 163 15.37 7.66 27.23
C SER A 163 14.23 6.79 26.70
N ARG A 164 14.06 6.76 25.37
CA ARG A 164 12.94 6.06 24.73
C ARG A 164 13.03 4.54 24.85
N TYR A 165 14.21 3.95 24.62
CA TYR A 165 14.41 2.50 24.46
C TYR A 165 15.28 1.87 25.56
N GLY A 166 15.89 2.67 26.44
CA GLY A 166 16.80 2.19 27.48
C GLY A 166 16.21 1.07 28.34
N PRO A 167 14.99 1.21 28.88
CA PRO A 167 14.37 0.16 29.68
C PRO A 167 14.24 -1.18 28.95
N ILE A 168 13.87 -1.14 27.66
CA ILE A 168 13.72 -2.36 26.85
C ILE A 168 15.09 -3.03 26.65
N ILE A 169 16.14 -2.25 26.41
CA ILE A 169 17.50 -2.78 26.24
C ILE A 169 18.04 -3.34 27.55
N GLU A 170 17.81 -2.67 28.67
CA GLU A 170 18.24 -3.13 30.00
C GLU A 170 17.54 -4.44 30.41
N GLU A 171 16.31 -4.66 29.95
CA GLU A 171 15.56 -5.91 30.14
C GLU A 171 15.92 -6.99 29.10
N SER A 172 16.44 -6.59 27.93
CA SER A 172 16.88 -7.50 26.89
C SER A 172 18.20 -8.19 27.24
N GLU A 173 18.39 -9.40 26.74
CA GLU A 173 19.68 -10.12 26.81
C GLU A 173 20.45 -10.02 25.47
N TRP A 174 20.29 -8.90 24.75
CA TRP A 174 20.92 -8.74 23.44
C TRP A 174 22.45 -8.67 23.57
N ALA A 175 23.12 -9.49 22.77
CA ALA A 175 24.57 -9.50 22.64
C ALA A 175 24.96 -9.51 21.17
N PHE A 176 26.01 -8.77 20.85
CA PHE A 176 26.67 -8.82 19.55
C PHE A 176 27.10 -10.26 19.21
N PRO A 177 27.38 -10.56 17.92
CA PRO A 177 27.82 -11.90 17.51
C PRO A 177 29.11 -12.40 18.18
N ASP A 178 29.92 -11.52 18.78
CA ASP A 178 31.10 -11.86 19.57
C ASP A 178 30.81 -12.12 21.06
N GLY A 179 29.54 -12.07 21.46
CA GLY A 179 29.05 -12.25 22.83
C GLY A 179 29.14 -11.01 23.70
N THR A 180 29.61 -9.87 23.19
CA THR A 180 29.61 -8.62 23.96
C THR A 180 28.19 -8.07 24.09
N PRO A 181 27.77 -7.56 25.27
CA PRO A 181 26.41 -7.07 25.45
C PRO A 181 26.14 -5.81 24.63
N VAL A 182 24.89 -5.62 24.22
CA VAL A 182 24.37 -4.36 23.69
C VAL A 182 24.16 -3.40 24.86
N GLU A 183 24.77 -2.21 24.81
CA GLU A 183 24.73 -1.24 25.93
C GLU A 183 24.01 0.07 25.56
N SER A 184 23.66 0.23 24.28
CA SER A 184 22.97 1.40 23.74
C SER A 184 21.99 1.01 22.62
N PRO A 185 20.87 1.72 22.44
CA PRO A 185 20.02 1.58 21.25
C PRO A 185 20.77 1.85 19.93
N GLN A 186 21.83 2.65 19.96
CA GLN A 186 22.66 2.92 18.78
C GLN A 186 23.44 1.67 18.31
N ASP A 187 23.64 0.69 19.18
CA ASP A 187 24.38 -0.54 18.88
C ASP A 187 23.64 -1.47 17.91
N ILE A 188 22.32 -1.34 17.82
CA ILE A 188 21.47 -2.13 16.91
C ILE A 188 21.22 -1.44 15.56
N LEU A 189 21.74 -0.21 15.36
CA LEU A 189 21.60 0.51 14.10
C LEU A 189 22.46 -0.09 12.99
N GLY A 190 21.89 -0.10 11.79
CA GLY A 190 22.63 -0.32 10.55
C GLY A 190 23.68 0.77 10.35
N ARG A 191 24.77 0.44 9.65
CA ARG A 191 25.89 1.35 9.40
C ARG A 191 26.19 1.48 7.91
N THR A 192 26.45 2.70 7.46
CA THR A 192 27.04 2.98 6.14
C THR A 192 28.43 2.35 5.99
N PHE A 193 28.97 2.33 4.77
CA PHE A 193 30.32 1.84 4.51
C PHE A 193 31.40 2.52 5.36
N ASP A 194 31.21 3.79 5.71
CA ASP A 194 32.15 4.54 6.56
C ASP A 194 32.01 4.25 8.05
N GLY A 195 30.90 3.63 8.46
CA GLY A 195 30.59 3.30 9.85
C GLY A 195 29.64 4.30 10.53
N ASN A 196 29.14 5.30 9.80
CA ASN A 196 28.09 6.19 10.31
C ASN A 196 26.75 5.42 10.40
N PRO A 197 25.89 5.69 11.40
CA PRO A 197 24.55 5.11 11.41
C PRO A 197 23.77 5.49 10.16
N HIS A 198 22.93 4.56 9.70
CA HIS A 198 21.93 4.86 8.68
C HIS A 198 20.83 5.70 9.33
N GLU A 199 20.63 6.92 8.83
CA GLU A 199 19.72 7.90 9.39
C GLU A 199 18.79 8.48 8.31
N THR A 200 17.57 8.78 8.70
CA THR A 200 16.60 9.54 7.90
C THR A 200 16.25 10.81 8.65
N ALA A 201 16.51 11.96 8.02
CA ALA A 201 16.15 13.25 8.58
C ALA A 201 14.72 13.62 8.17
N TYR A 202 13.85 13.84 9.15
CA TYR A 202 12.55 14.47 8.99
C TYR A 202 12.64 15.93 9.46
N GLU A 203 11.65 16.74 9.11
CA GLU A 203 11.61 18.15 9.53
C GLU A 203 11.61 18.34 11.06
N PHE A 204 11.09 17.34 11.79
CA PHE A 204 10.90 17.38 13.25
C PHE A 204 11.87 16.52 14.04
N GLU A 205 12.47 15.47 13.46
CA GLU A 205 13.42 14.60 14.14
C GLU A 205 14.36 13.88 13.14
N THR A 206 15.48 13.35 13.63
CA THR A 206 16.36 12.46 12.86
C THR A 206 16.29 11.07 13.46
N LEU A 207 16.08 10.08 12.59
CA LEU A 207 15.74 8.73 12.97
C LEU A 207 16.78 7.75 12.42
N GLY A 208 17.39 6.99 13.33
CA GLY A 208 18.26 5.87 13.03
C GLY A 208 17.48 4.64 12.57
N THR A 209 18.06 3.92 11.63
CA THR A 209 17.51 2.67 11.07
C THR A 209 18.20 1.45 11.69
N PRO A 210 17.45 0.53 12.35
CA PRO A 210 18.00 -0.73 12.84
C PRO A 210 18.54 -1.61 11.71
N SER A 211 19.57 -2.40 12.01
CA SER A 211 20.00 -3.49 11.12
C SER A 211 18.97 -4.63 11.15
N VAL A 212 18.62 -5.22 10.00
CA VAL A 212 17.78 -6.44 9.98
C VAL A 212 18.43 -7.65 10.61
N PHE A 213 19.75 -7.64 10.68
CA PHE A 213 20.51 -8.72 11.29
C PHE A 213 20.65 -8.51 12.81
N ALA A 214 20.21 -7.37 13.34
CA ALA A 214 20.15 -7.14 14.77
C ALA A 214 18.80 -7.64 15.33
N PRO A 215 18.79 -8.47 16.38
CA PRO A 215 17.54 -9.00 16.95
C PRO A 215 16.63 -7.89 17.48
N GLY A 216 17.20 -6.80 18.00
CA GLY A 216 16.43 -5.74 18.63
C GLY A 216 15.47 -5.00 17.70
N GLY A 217 15.77 -4.88 16.40
CA GLY A 217 14.85 -4.26 15.45
C GLY A 217 13.54 -5.06 15.29
N LEU A 218 13.66 -6.39 15.20
CA LEU A 218 12.50 -7.28 15.13
C LEU A 218 11.70 -7.28 16.44
N GLU A 219 12.39 -7.41 17.56
CA GLU A 219 11.75 -7.55 18.87
C GLU A 219 11.00 -6.29 19.31
N LEU A 220 11.54 -5.10 19.00
CA LEU A 220 10.82 -3.84 19.21
C LEU A 220 9.52 -3.82 18.39
N MET A 221 9.58 -4.15 17.10
CA MET A 221 8.39 -4.13 16.26
C MET A 221 7.35 -5.17 16.71
N LEU A 222 7.78 -6.38 17.10
CA LEU A 222 6.90 -7.40 17.66
C LEU A 222 6.24 -6.94 18.96
N HIS A 223 7.00 -6.36 19.89
CA HIS A 223 6.46 -5.86 21.14
C HIS A 223 5.35 -4.83 20.90
N ALA A 224 5.60 -3.87 20.00
CA ALA A 224 4.60 -2.88 19.64
C ALA A 224 3.34 -3.48 19.02
N THR A 225 3.53 -4.38 18.05
CA THR A 225 2.45 -5.05 17.33
C THR A 225 1.57 -5.85 18.29
N VAL A 226 2.16 -6.74 19.07
CA VAL A 226 1.47 -7.59 20.05
C VAL A 226 0.68 -6.73 21.03
N THR A 227 1.30 -5.67 21.56
CA THR A 227 0.63 -4.79 22.53
C THR A 227 -0.59 -4.10 21.95
N GLN A 228 -0.59 -3.69 20.67
CA GLN A 228 -1.78 -3.09 20.05
C GLN A 228 -2.84 -4.14 19.72
N LEU A 229 -2.45 -5.30 19.21
CA LEU A 229 -3.39 -6.37 18.89
C LEU A 229 -4.11 -6.89 20.16
N GLU A 230 -3.41 -6.99 21.29
CA GLU A 230 -3.99 -7.34 22.59
C GLU A 230 -5.01 -6.31 23.10
N LYS A 231 -4.89 -5.04 22.69
CA LYS A 231 -5.86 -4.00 23.05
C LYS A 231 -7.18 -4.15 22.30
N GLY A 232 -7.18 -4.81 21.14
CA GLY A 232 -8.38 -5.02 20.32
C GLY A 232 -8.31 -4.48 18.90
N TYR A 233 -7.13 -4.12 18.41
CA TYR A 233 -6.97 -3.76 16.99
C TYR A 233 -7.01 -5.01 16.09
N SER A 234 -7.60 -4.86 14.90
CA SER A 234 -7.77 -5.92 13.88
C SER A 234 -6.74 -5.82 12.75
N GLY A 235 -5.98 -4.73 12.69
CA GLY A 235 -4.88 -4.60 11.74
C GLY A 235 -3.68 -3.86 12.30
N PHE A 236 -2.51 -4.14 11.74
CA PHE A 236 -1.28 -3.44 12.09
C PHE A 236 -0.49 -3.01 10.85
N PHE A 237 -0.27 -1.71 10.74
CA PHE A 237 0.52 -1.05 9.71
C PHE A 237 1.98 -0.87 10.15
N ILE A 238 2.90 -1.32 9.34
CA ILE A 238 4.34 -1.19 9.57
C ILE A 238 4.88 -0.06 8.69
N ASP A 239 4.98 1.15 9.25
CA ASP A 239 5.61 2.28 8.56
C ASP A 239 7.14 2.19 8.68
N GLY A 240 7.82 2.79 7.72
CA GLY A 240 9.23 3.13 7.86
C GLY A 240 10.12 1.96 8.19
N VAL A 241 9.81 0.75 7.70
CA VAL A 241 10.65 -0.42 7.95
C VAL A 241 12.03 -0.11 7.42
N GLY A 242 12.93 0.14 8.38
CA GLY A 242 14.18 0.86 8.12
C GLY A 242 15.06 0.15 7.11
N VAL A 243 14.82 -1.13 6.87
CA VAL A 243 15.60 -1.96 5.97
C VAL A 243 15.49 -1.58 4.51
N PHE A 244 14.31 -1.18 4.04
CA PHE A 244 14.22 -0.62 2.69
C PHE A 244 14.66 0.83 2.70
N ARG A 245 14.43 1.59 3.79
CA ARG A 245 14.93 2.97 3.94
C ARG A 245 16.43 3.08 4.21
N LEU A 246 17.15 1.96 4.30
CA LEU A 246 18.61 2.00 4.23
C LEU A 246 18.95 2.70 2.91
N HIS A 247 19.56 3.88 3.00
CA HIS A 247 20.05 4.61 1.83
C HIS A 247 21.37 3.96 1.34
N GLY A 248 21.34 2.63 1.19
CA GLY A 248 22.41 1.75 0.75
C GLY A 248 22.58 0.51 1.62
N LEU A 249 23.73 -0.18 1.50
CA LEU A 249 23.97 -1.44 2.21
C LEU A 249 24.33 -1.23 3.71
N ASP A 250 23.97 -2.19 4.57
CA ASP A 250 24.39 -2.19 5.97
C ASP A 250 25.77 -2.84 6.15
N PHE A 251 26.70 -2.17 6.84
CA PHE A 251 28.05 -2.63 7.20
C PHE A 251 28.27 -2.72 8.71
N SER A 252 27.18 -2.76 9.49
CA SER A 252 27.20 -2.98 10.94
C SER A 252 27.91 -4.28 11.31
N ARG A 253 28.20 -4.46 12.61
CA ARG A 253 28.76 -5.73 13.11
C ARG A 253 27.81 -6.90 12.86
N TRP A 254 26.51 -6.64 12.89
CA TRP A 254 25.44 -7.60 12.63
C TRP A 254 25.46 -8.07 11.18
N ALA A 255 25.36 -7.15 10.21
CA ALA A 255 25.37 -7.49 8.78
C ALA A 255 26.65 -8.22 8.35
N ARG A 256 27.82 -7.78 8.82
CA ARG A 256 29.08 -8.46 8.48
C ARG A 256 29.17 -9.86 9.07
N ALA A 257 28.67 -10.08 10.29
CA ALA A 257 28.63 -11.41 10.89
C ALA A 257 27.62 -12.31 10.16
N ALA A 258 26.43 -11.80 9.85
CA ALA A 258 25.42 -12.52 9.09
C ALA A 258 25.95 -12.95 7.71
N PHE A 259 26.68 -12.07 7.02
CA PHE A 259 27.28 -12.41 5.75
C PHE A 259 28.37 -13.47 5.85
N ARG A 260 29.19 -13.48 6.91
CA ARG A 260 30.13 -14.58 7.15
C ARG A 260 29.39 -15.92 7.33
N THR A 261 28.33 -15.92 8.12
CA THR A 261 27.48 -17.11 8.30
C THR A 261 26.89 -17.57 6.97
N HIS A 262 26.42 -16.63 6.14
CA HIS A 262 25.94 -16.91 4.79
C HIS A 262 27.03 -17.57 3.94
N LEU A 263 28.23 -16.98 3.88
CA LEU A 263 29.37 -17.53 3.13
C LEU A 263 29.74 -18.95 3.60
N GLN A 264 29.68 -19.23 4.90
CA GLN A 264 29.92 -20.58 5.45
C GLN A 264 28.86 -21.59 5.02
N SER A 265 27.64 -21.14 4.72
CA SER A 265 26.56 -22.02 4.23
C SER A 265 26.66 -22.32 2.74
N LEU A 266 27.44 -21.54 1.98
CA LEU A 266 27.63 -21.73 0.55
C LEU A 266 28.46 -22.99 0.25
N SER A 267 28.14 -23.64 -0.88
CA SER A 267 28.93 -24.77 -1.38
C SER A 267 30.37 -24.35 -1.73
N GLU A 268 31.32 -25.30 -1.64
CA GLU A 268 32.71 -25.09 -2.05
C GLU A 268 32.82 -24.56 -3.49
N ALA A 269 31.95 -25.05 -4.39
CA ALA A 269 31.91 -24.59 -5.77
C ALA A 269 31.52 -23.10 -5.87
N ARG A 270 30.51 -22.66 -5.10
CA ARG A 270 30.12 -21.24 -5.07
C ARG A 270 31.20 -20.38 -4.44
N LEU A 271 31.78 -20.79 -3.30
CA LEU A 271 32.91 -20.09 -2.68
C LEU A 271 34.11 -19.95 -3.63
N SER A 272 34.40 -21.00 -4.41
CA SER A 272 35.42 -20.95 -5.44
C SER A 272 35.08 -19.94 -6.55
N THR A 273 33.82 -19.81 -6.96
CA THR A 273 33.43 -18.77 -7.95
C THR A 273 33.56 -17.35 -7.41
N LEU A 274 33.37 -17.17 -6.10
CA LEU A 274 33.55 -15.91 -5.40
C LEU A 274 35.02 -15.63 -5.04
N SER A 275 35.93 -16.58 -5.29
CA SER A 275 37.34 -16.52 -4.87
C SER A 275 37.54 -16.36 -3.35
N ILE A 276 36.62 -16.91 -2.55
CA ILE A 276 36.67 -16.87 -1.08
C ILE A 276 37.16 -18.23 -0.56
N ASN A 277 38.35 -18.25 0.06
CA ASN A 277 38.95 -19.48 0.58
C ASN A 277 38.71 -19.69 2.08
N ASP A 278 38.40 -18.62 2.81
CA ASP A 278 38.14 -18.65 4.26
C ASP A 278 36.92 -17.78 4.57
N PRO A 279 35.70 -18.35 4.52
CA PRO A 279 34.48 -17.61 4.81
C PRO A 279 34.35 -17.21 6.30
N GLU A 280 35.06 -17.89 7.21
CA GLU A 280 34.98 -17.62 8.66
C GLU A 280 35.68 -16.32 9.05
N SER A 281 36.80 -15.99 8.41
CA SER A 281 37.52 -14.73 8.67
C SER A 281 37.19 -13.60 7.68
N PHE A 282 36.30 -13.84 6.72
CA PHE A 282 36.00 -12.89 5.65
C PHE A 282 35.41 -11.57 6.18
N ASP A 283 35.92 -10.43 5.71
CA ASP A 283 35.37 -9.11 5.97
C ASP A 283 35.07 -8.40 4.65
N ILE A 284 33.78 -8.21 4.38
CA ILE A 284 33.30 -7.56 3.15
C ILE A 284 33.81 -6.12 2.99
N ARG A 285 33.98 -5.37 4.08
CA ARG A 285 34.47 -4.00 4.01
C ARG A 285 35.95 -3.96 3.63
N GLU A 286 36.74 -4.86 4.19
CA GLU A 286 38.15 -5.00 3.80
C GLU A 286 38.29 -5.49 2.36
N TYR A 287 37.45 -6.43 1.94
CA TYR A 287 37.40 -6.90 0.55
C TYR A 287 37.11 -5.77 -0.43
N LEU A 288 36.04 -4.99 -0.23
CA LEU A 288 35.67 -3.91 -1.15
C LEU A 288 36.76 -2.82 -1.22
N LYS A 289 37.41 -2.48 -0.09
CA LYS A 289 38.57 -1.58 -0.07
C LYS A 289 39.77 -2.12 -0.83
N ALA A 290 40.04 -3.43 -0.72
CA ALA A 290 41.19 -4.05 -1.36
C ALA A 290 41.04 -4.19 -2.88
N ASN A 291 39.82 -4.07 -3.39
CA ASN A 291 39.49 -4.23 -4.81
C ASN A 291 39.03 -2.90 -5.48
N ASP A 292 39.20 -1.75 -4.81
CA ASP A 292 38.78 -0.44 -5.30
C ASP A 292 37.28 -0.40 -5.67
N LEU A 293 36.44 -1.00 -4.82
CA LEU A 293 34.97 -1.09 -4.97
C LEU A 293 34.23 -0.29 -3.88
N THR A 294 34.86 0.73 -3.30
CA THR A 294 34.23 1.58 -2.28
C THR A 294 33.31 2.62 -2.93
N PRO A 295 32.42 3.28 -2.16
CA PRO A 295 31.57 4.38 -2.64
C PRO A 295 32.27 5.48 -3.44
N ASP A 296 33.56 5.74 -3.16
CA ASP A 296 34.33 6.81 -3.78
C ASP A 296 35.12 6.36 -5.03
N ASP A 297 35.07 5.07 -5.36
CA ASP A 297 35.82 4.51 -6.49
C ASP A 297 35.00 4.58 -7.80
N ASP A 298 35.69 4.77 -8.93
CA ASP A 298 35.08 4.88 -10.27
C ASP A 298 34.72 3.51 -10.90
N ILE A 299 34.87 2.41 -10.16
CA ILE A 299 34.60 1.04 -10.65
C ILE A 299 33.14 0.69 -10.35
N ASP A 300 32.41 0.22 -11.35
CA ASP A 300 31.04 -0.27 -11.16
C ASP A 300 31.07 -1.54 -10.27
N PRO A 301 30.58 -1.46 -9.01
CA PRO A 301 30.65 -2.59 -8.09
C PRO A 301 29.75 -3.73 -8.52
N ARG A 302 28.76 -3.49 -9.38
CA ARG A 302 27.83 -4.51 -9.87
C ARG A 302 28.51 -5.52 -10.77
N GLU A 303 29.70 -5.22 -11.29
CA GLU A 303 30.51 -6.17 -12.06
C GLU A 303 31.31 -7.14 -11.16
N ASP A 304 31.42 -6.88 -9.85
CA ASP A 304 32.08 -7.78 -8.90
C ASP A 304 31.11 -8.84 -8.31
N PRO A 305 31.43 -10.14 -8.39
CA PRO A 305 30.54 -11.21 -7.93
C PRO A 305 30.33 -11.25 -6.41
N VAL A 306 31.29 -10.76 -5.60
CA VAL A 306 31.17 -10.72 -4.14
C VAL A 306 30.27 -9.58 -3.71
N PHE A 307 30.37 -8.42 -4.35
CA PHE A 307 29.43 -7.31 -4.16
C PHE A 307 28.00 -7.75 -4.49
N ARG A 308 27.79 -8.42 -5.64
CA ARG A 308 26.47 -8.96 -6.02
C ARG A 308 25.91 -9.94 -4.99
N GLU A 309 26.75 -10.85 -4.48
CA GLU A 309 26.36 -11.78 -3.42
C GLU A 309 26.01 -11.06 -2.12
N TYR A 310 26.75 -10.02 -1.75
CA TYR A 310 26.48 -9.23 -0.55
C TYR A 310 25.16 -8.46 -0.67
N LEU A 311 24.94 -7.79 -1.79
CA LEU A 311 23.71 -7.03 -2.06
C LEU A 311 22.48 -7.94 -1.96
N LEU A 312 22.51 -9.11 -2.61
CA LEU A 312 21.40 -10.07 -2.52
C LEU A 312 21.22 -10.65 -1.11
N HIS A 313 22.31 -10.87 -0.37
CA HIS A 313 22.21 -11.28 1.03
C HIS A 313 21.55 -10.20 1.91
N GLN A 314 21.83 -8.91 1.66
CA GLN A 314 21.13 -7.82 2.33
C GLN A 314 19.63 -7.88 2.04
N HIS A 315 19.25 -7.99 0.76
CA HIS A 315 17.84 -8.11 0.35
C HIS A 315 17.13 -9.31 0.98
N GLN A 316 17.78 -10.48 0.99
CA GLN A 316 17.25 -11.68 1.61
C GLN A 316 17.17 -11.57 3.14
N GLY A 317 18.05 -10.80 3.78
CA GLY A 317 17.93 -10.46 5.20
C GLY A 317 16.67 -9.64 5.51
N ILE A 318 16.26 -8.76 4.59
CA ILE A 318 15.00 -8.01 4.71
C ILE A 318 13.80 -8.94 4.62
N ASP A 319 13.80 -9.80 3.61
CA ASP A 319 12.74 -10.79 3.35
C ASP A 319 12.54 -11.69 4.58
N ASN A 320 13.63 -12.30 5.04
CA ASN A 320 13.63 -13.15 6.24
C ASN A 320 13.14 -12.41 7.49
N TRP A 321 13.46 -11.12 7.65
CA TRP A 321 13.00 -10.35 8.80
C TRP A 321 11.47 -10.22 8.83
N PHE A 322 10.84 -10.00 7.68
CA PHE A 322 9.38 -9.91 7.57
C PHE A 322 8.70 -11.28 7.69
N ASP A 323 9.31 -12.32 7.13
CA ASP A 323 8.84 -13.70 7.32
C ASP A 323 8.90 -14.12 8.79
N ASP A 324 10.02 -13.83 9.47
CA ASP A 324 10.15 -14.07 10.91
C ASP A 324 9.11 -13.25 11.67
N TYR A 325 8.94 -11.96 11.36
CA TYR A 325 7.92 -11.12 11.98
C TYR A 325 6.52 -11.74 11.84
N ARG A 326 6.12 -12.12 10.62
CA ARG A 326 4.82 -12.77 10.35
C ARG A 326 4.66 -14.06 11.14
N LYS A 327 5.68 -14.91 11.14
CA LYS A 327 5.67 -16.18 11.87
C LYS A 327 5.42 -15.96 13.37
N HIS A 328 6.10 -14.99 13.99
CA HIS A 328 5.89 -14.69 15.40
C HIS A 328 4.47 -14.17 15.67
N ILE A 329 3.91 -13.32 14.81
CA ILE A 329 2.51 -12.87 14.96
C ILE A 329 1.54 -14.04 14.86
N ASN A 330 1.72 -14.95 13.90
CA ASN A 330 0.91 -16.16 13.77
C ASN A 330 1.03 -17.06 15.02
N GLU A 331 2.21 -17.17 15.63
CA GLU A 331 2.43 -17.93 16.86
C GLU A 331 1.80 -17.27 18.10
N GLN A 332 1.76 -15.94 18.16
CA GLN A 332 1.12 -15.19 19.25
C GLN A 332 -0.41 -15.15 19.13
N PHE A 333 -0.94 -15.10 17.91
CA PHE A 333 -2.37 -14.97 17.62
C PHE A 333 -2.85 -16.03 16.60
N PRO A 334 -2.72 -17.34 16.90
CA PRO A 334 -3.01 -18.40 15.93
C PRO A 334 -4.48 -18.40 15.51
N GLU A 335 -5.42 -18.30 16.46
CA GLU A 335 -6.86 -18.33 16.18
C GLU A 335 -7.28 -17.15 15.30
N ARG A 336 -6.86 -15.93 15.65
CA ARG A 336 -7.18 -14.72 14.89
C ARG A 336 -6.61 -14.76 13.47
N THR A 337 -5.41 -15.30 13.32
CA THR A 337 -4.78 -15.41 11.99
C THR A 337 -5.46 -16.48 11.14
N GLU A 338 -5.79 -17.64 11.72
CA GLU A 338 -6.48 -18.73 11.00
C GLU A 338 -7.88 -18.32 10.55
N ASN A 339 -8.57 -17.49 11.34
CA ASN A 339 -9.89 -16.95 11.00
C ASN A 339 -9.86 -15.77 10.01
N GLY A 340 -8.69 -15.17 9.77
CA GLY A 340 -8.60 -13.92 8.99
C GLY A 340 -8.99 -12.65 9.78
N ASP A 341 -9.13 -12.72 11.10
CA ASP A 341 -9.53 -11.59 11.97
C ASP A 341 -8.42 -10.54 12.16
N LEU A 342 -7.24 -10.79 11.61
CA LEU A 342 -6.03 -10.00 11.77
C LEU A 342 -5.36 -9.79 10.42
N VAL A 343 -5.00 -8.53 10.16
CA VAL A 343 -4.27 -8.16 8.94
C VAL A 343 -2.94 -7.47 9.24
N LEU A 344 -1.91 -7.78 8.47
CA LEU A 344 -0.61 -7.10 8.49
C LEU A 344 -0.33 -6.45 7.14
N TYR A 345 0.14 -5.21 7.17
CA TYR A 345 0.55 -4.48 5.97
C TYR A 345 1.67 -3.50 6.28
N ALA A 346 2.45 -3.13 5.27
CA ALA A 346 3.63 -2.28 5.43
C ALA A 346 3.65 -1.20 4.35
N ASN A 347 4.56 -0.23 4.42
CA ASN A 347 4.68 0.75 3.35
C ASN A 347 5.44 0.15 2.14
N GLN A 348 4.76 -0.62 1.27
CA GLN A 348 5.44 -1.23 0.12
C GLN A 348 5.83 -0.19 -0.92
N PHE A 349 5.11 0.92 -1.16
CA PHE A 349 5.53 1.88 -2.20
C PHE A 349 5.30 3.31 -1.77
N THR A 350 6.32 4.15 -1.88
CA THR A 350 6.27 5.59 -1.54
C THR A 350 6.30 6.47 -2.79
N GLY A 351 5.15 6.59 -3.47
CA GLY A 351 4.68 7.75 -4.27
C GLY A 351 5.42 8.10 -5.55
N ASN A 352 6.69 7.75 -5.63
CA ASN A 352 7.58 8.05 -6.72
C ASN A 352 8.23 6.74 -7.16
N LEU A 353 7.91 6.34 -8.39
CA LEU A 353 8.56 5.21 -9.04
C LEU A 353 10.06 5.43 -9.26
N GLN A 354 10.62 6.62 -9.01
CA GLN A 354 12.06 6.90 -8.96
C GLN A 354 12.70 6.52 -7.62
N ASN A 355 11.91 6.14 -6.61
CA ASN A 355 12.35 5.46 -5.40
C ASN A 355 11.76 4.05 -5.26
N PRO A 356 11.78 3.19 -6.31
CA PRO A 356 11.31 1.84 -6.16
C PRO A 356 12.43 1.08 -5.45
N GLN A 357 12.17 0.62 -4.24
CA GLN A 357 13.13 -0.21 -3.54
C GLN A 357 12.76 -1.65 -3.88
N ALA A 358 13.71 -2.45 -4.36
CA ALA A 358 13.48 -3.87 -4.62
C ALA A 358 12.72 -4.62 -3.47
N PRO A 359 12.93 -4.29 -2.17
CA PRO A 359 12.18 -4.90 -1.07
C PRO A 359 10.67 -4.70 -1.16
N ASN A 360 10.21 -3.61 -1.78
CA ASN A 360 8.81 -3.29 -1.99
C ASN A 360 8.02 -4.41 -2.70
N ILE A 361 8.72 -5.25 -3.45
CA ILE A 361 8.13 -6.37 -4.18
C ILE A 361 8.10 -7.61 -3.30
N TYR A 362 9.24 -8.08 -2.80
CA TYR A 362 9.30 -9.40 -2.18
C TYR A 362 8.71 -9.46 -0.76
N ILE A 363 8.73 -8.35 0.00
CA ILE A 363 8.07 -8.32 1.32
C ILE A 363 6.54 -8.49 1.21
N SER A 364 5.99 -8.38 0.00
CA SER A 364 4.58 -8.62 -0.25
C SER A 364 4.16 -10.03 0.13
N ASP A 365 5.05 -11.03 0.11
CA ASP A 365 4.72 -12.41 0.45
C ASP A 365 4.34 -12.54 1.93
N SER A 366 4.98 -11.77 2.82
CA SER A 366 4.71 -11.78 4.27
C SER A 366 3.56 -10.88 4.72
N MET A 367 2.98 -10.07 3.82
CA MET A 367 1.89 -9.12 4.09
C MET A 367 0.55 -9.64 3.57
N ASP A 368 -0.56 -9.29 4.24
CA ASP A 368 -1.91 -9.65 3.80
C ASP A 368 -2.46 -8.66 2.78
N VAL A 369 -2.06 -7.39 2.93
CA VAL A 369 -2.51 -6.27 2.10
C VAL A 369 -1.30 -5.56 1.50
N ILE A 370 -1.41 -5.17 0.22
CA ILE A 370 -0.42 -4.31 -0.42
C ILE A 370 -0.82 -2.87 -0.20
N TYR A 371 0.09 -2.06 0.30
CA TYR A 371 -0.15 -0.68 0.67
C TYR A 371 0.86 0.25 0.00
N THR A 372 0.36 1.39 -0.46
CA THR A 372 1.18 2.46 -1.01
C THR A 372 0.81 3.81 -0.46
N GLU A 373 1.81 4.66 -0.29
CA GLU A 373 1.62 6.08 -0.17
C GLU A 373 1.82 6.71 -1.55
N LEU A 374 0.78 7.26 -2.14
CA LEU A 374 0.85 8.03 -3.37
C LEU A 374 0.60 9.51 -3.07
N PHE A 375 1.17 10.35 -3.93
CA PHE A 375 0.92 11.79 -3.94
C PHE A 375 0.36 12.13 -5.31
N PRO A 376 -0.91 11.76 -5.61
CA PRO A 376 -1.48 11.99 -6.92
C PRO A 376 -1.46 13.48 -7.20
N THR A 377 -1.08 13.90 -8.40
CA THR A 377 -1.07 15.32 -8.82
C THR A 377 -1.88 15.54 -10.10
N GLY A 378 -2.56 14.51 -10.60
CA GLY A 378 -3.26 14.53 -11.90
C GLY A 378 -2.34 14.30 -13.10
N ASP A 379 -1.07 14.72 -13.04
CA ASP A 379 -0.05 14.44 -14.07
C ASP A 379 1.35 14.27 -13.44
N PRO A 380 2.02 13.12 -13.60
CA PRO A 380 1.56 11.93 -14.33
C PRO A 380 0.43 11.19 -13.59
N ALA A 381 -0.37 10.47 -14.38
CA ALA A 381 -1.36 9.52 -13.87
C ALA A 381 -0.72 8.53 -12.87
N ALA A 382 -1.42 8.25 -11.78
CA ALA A 382 -1.02 7.29 -10.77
C ALA A 382 -1.45 5.85 -11.12
N ASP A 383 -2.26 5.63 -12.15
CA ASP A 383 -2.77 4.31 -12.59
C ASP A 383 -1.68 3.22 -12.69
N VAL A 384 -0.51 3.58 -13.19
CA VAL A 384 0.64 2.67 -13.31
C VAL A 384 1.12 2.16 -11.94
N ASN A 385 1.08 2.99 -10.90
CA ASN A 385 1.47 2.59 -9.55
C ASN A 385 0.50 1.54 -9.01
N TYR A 386 -0.81 1.79 -9.15
CA TYR A 386 -1.85 0.86 -8.72
C TYR A 386 -1.71 -0.49 -9.41
N LYS A 387 -1.44 -0.51 -10.71
CA LYS A 387 -1.24 -1.75 -11.48
C LYS A 387 0.02 -2.51 -11.06
N ILE A 388 1.12 -1.82 -10.77
CA ILE A 388 2.33 -2.46 -10.19
C ILE A 388 1.96 -3.15 -8.88
N MET A 389 1.22 -2.49 -7.98
CA MET A 389 0.86 -3.06 -6.68
C MET A 389 -0.09 -4.24 -6.79
N ARG A 390 -1.07 -4.17 -7.70
CA ARG A 390 -1.95 -5.31 -8.02
C ARG A 390 -1.11 -6.50 -8.47
N SER A 391 -0.12 -6.27 -9.32
CA SER A 391 0.81 -7.31 -9.77
C SER A 391 1.66 -7.89 -8.63
N VAL A 392 2.23 -7.04 -7.79
CA VAL A 392 3.03 -7.44 -6.62
C VAL A 392 2.19 -8.25 -5.63
N GLY A 393 0.92 -7.90 -5.44
CA GLY A 393 -0.04 -8.69 -4.66
C GLY A 393 -0.55 -9.96 -5.34
N ASN A 394 0.08 -10.40 -6.43
CA ASN A 394 -0.35 -11.51 -7.29
C ASN A 394 -1.82 -11.44 -7.74
N PHE A 395 -2.37 -10.22 -7.78
CA PHE A 395 -3.77 -9.91 -8.04
C PHE A 395 -4.78 -10.50 -7.05
N SER A 396 -4.32 -11.29 -6.08
CA SER A 396 -5.14 -11.94 -5.06
C SER A 396 -5.21 -11.15 -3.76
N LYS A 397 -4.23 -10.28 -3.49
CA LYS A 397 -4.21 -9.44 -2.28
C LYS A 397 -4.89 -8.09 -2.55
N PRO A 398 -5.68 -7.56 -1.61
CA PRO A 398 -6.20 -6.20 -1.72
C PRO A 398 -5.05 -5.20 -1.80
N VAL A 399 -5.27 -4.13 -2.56
CA VAL A 399 -4.32 -3.02 -2.68
C VAL A 399 -4.95 -1.77 -2.09
N LEU A 400 -4.26 -1.16 -1.13
CA LEU A 400 -4.61 0.09 -0.50
C LEU A 400 -3.66 1.19 -0.94
N ALA A 401 -4.22 2.35 -1.21
CA ALA A 401 -3.46 3.54 -1.50
C ALA A 401 -3.84 4.66 -0.56
N LYS A 402 -2.84 5.38 -0.09
CA LYS A 402 -2.99 6.64 0.63
C LYS A 402 -2.67 7.78 -0.33
N GLY A 403 -3.47 8.85 -0.31
CA GLY A 403 -3.39 9.95 -1.27
C GLY A 403 -3.36 11.34 -0.64
N THR A 404 -2.53 11.57 0.38
CA THR A 404 -2.53 12.85 1.13
C THR A 404 -1.56 13.88 0.54
N LEU A 405 -2.05 15.08 0.20
CA LEU A 405 -1.22 16.21 -0.23
C LEU A 405 -1.12 17.29 0.85
N ALA A 406 0.11 17.68 1.20
CA ALA A 406 0.40 18.77 2.15
C ALA A 406 1.08 19.95 1.43
N PRO A 407 0.57 21.20 1.53
CA PRO A 407 1.12 22.36 0.83
C PRO A 407 2.61 22.63 1.08
N ALA A 408 3.07 22.41 2.31
CA ALA A 408 4.43 22.76 2.71
C ALA A 408 5.51 21.79 2.18
N GLN A 409 5.13 20.55 1.83
CA GLN A 409 6.09 19.46 1.63
C GLN A 409 6.08 18.88 0.22
N GLN A 410 5.08 19.22 -0.58
CA GLN A 410 4.85 18.56 -1.85
C GLN A 410 4.62 19.54 -2.98
N ARG A 411 5.00 19.12 -4.18
CA ARG A 411 4.70 19.86 -5.39
C ARG A 411 3.21 19.67 -5.70
N LEU A 412 2.40 20.63 -5.28
CA LEU A 412 0.99 20.69 -5.68
C LEU A 412 0.89 20.87 -7.21
N PRO A 413 -0.23 20.43 -7.82
CA PRO A 413 -0.53 20.79 -9.21
C PRO A 413 -0.47 22.30 -9.40
N ASP A 414 0.16 22.74 -10.48
CA ASP A 414 0.28 24.17 -10.80
C ASP A 414 -1.13 24.77 -10.88
N GLY A 415 -1.41 25.81 -10.09
CA GLY A 415 -2.71 26.51 -10.09
C GLY A 415 -3.71 26.04 -9.02
N MET A 416 -3.42 24.95 -8.29
CA MET A 416 -4.31 24.45 -7.23
C MET A 416 -4.47 25.47 -6.10
N ASP A 417 -5.72 25.73 -5.71
CA ASP A 417 -6.05 26.58 -4.57
C ASP A 417 -5.95 25.81 -3.26
N THR A 418 -4.96 26.16 -2.44
CA THR A 418 -4.72 25.53 -1.14
C THR A 418 -5.75 25.88 -0.08
N ASP A 419 -6.53 26.94 -0.30
CA ASP A 419 -7.52 27.43 0.66
C ASP A 419 -8.92 26.85 0.37
N SER A 420 -9.05 26.04 -0.68
CA SER A 420 -10.31 25.39 -1.09
C SER A 420 -10.34 23.91 -0.70
N SER A 421 -11.54 23.32 -0.61
CA SER A 421 -11.70 21.89 -0.30
C SER A 421 -11.30 20.95 -1.45
N ASN A 422 -11.12 21.46 -2.67
CA ASN A 422 -10.71 20.71 -3.86
C ASN A 422 -11.49 19.39 -4.06
N THR A 423 -12.83 19.43 -3.96
CA THR A 423 -13.65 18.20 -3.93
C THR A 423 -13.62 17.43 -5.25
N MET A 424 -13.46 18.09 -6.40
CA MET A 424 -13.36 17.38 -7.68
C MET A 424 -12.02 16.64 -7.80
N PHE A 425 -10.94 17.23 -7.31
CA PHE A 425 -9.65 16.56 -7.20
C PHE A 425 -9.73 15.29 -6.34
N GLN A 426 -10.35 15.37 -5.16
CA GLN A 426 -10.50 14.23 -4.25
C GLN A 426 -11.35 13.10 -4.88
N ARG A 427 -12.43 13.45 -5.60
CA ARG A 427 -13.23 12.48 -6.39
C ARG A 427 -12.39 11.81 -7.46
N PHE A 428 -11.52 12.57 -8.11
CA PHE A 428 -10.62 12.06 -9.13
C PHE A 428 -9.58 11.08 -8.59
N GLN A 429 -8.96 11.37 -7.44
CA GLN A 429 -8.06 10.42 -6.77
C GLN A 429 -8.77 9.09 -6.47
N LEU A 430 -10.02 9.17 -5.98
CA LEU A 430 -10.82 7.99 -5.69
C LEU A 430 -11.18 7.22 -6.98
N ALA A 431 -11.62 7.93 -8.01
CA ALA A 431 -11.91 7.35 -9.32
C ALA A 431 -10.71 6.61 -9.92
N GLU A 432 -9.53 7.23 -9.87
CA GLU A 432 -8.30 6.66 -10.43
C GLU A 432 -7.95 5.34 -9.73
N ALA A 433 -7.97 5.30 -8.40
CA ALA A 433 -7.71 4.09 -7.63
C ALA A 433 -8.72 2.97 -7.96
N TYR A 434 -10.02 3.25 -7.88
CA TYR A 434 -11.06 2.22 -8.06
C TYR A 434 -11.14 1.74 -9.52
N SER A 435 -10.77 2.58 -10.49
CA SER A 435 -10.69 2.18 -11.90
C SER A 435 -9.66 1.07 -12.17
N THR A 436 -8.72 0.85 -11.25
CA THR A 436 -7.66 -0.17 -11.35
C THR A 436 -7.82 -1.33 -10.36
N GLY A 437 -8.88 -1.31 -9.55
CA GLY A 437 -9.12 -2.30 -8.49
C GLY A 437 -8.29 -2.06 -7.22
N THR A 438 -7.77 -0.86 -7.02
CA THR A 438 -7.16 -0.39 -5.76
C THR A 438 -8.18 0.38 -4.92
N ARG A 439 -8.04 0.35 -3.60
CA ARG A 439 -8.87 1.11 -2.64
C ARG A 439 -8.08 2.32 -2.16
N LEU A 440 -8.67 3.50 -2.24
CA LEU A 440 -8.08 4.70 -1.66
C LEU A 440 -8.52 4.80 -0.19
N GLN A 441 -7.57 4.93 0.73
CA GLN A 441 -7.86 5.37 2.09
C GLN A 441 -8.33 6.83 2.05
N LEU A 442 -9.47 7.11 2.67
CA LEU A 442 -10.09 8.43 2.65
C LEU A 442 -9.53 9.26 3.83
N PRO A 443 -8.63 10.22 3.61
CA PRO A 443 -8.10 11.04 4.70
C PRO A 443 -9.19 11.96 5.24
N LEU A 444 -9.79 11.63 6.39
CA LEU A 444 -10.75 12.51 7.06
C LEU A 444 -10.08 13.86 7.37
N THR A 445 -8.86 13.78 7.89
CA THR A 445 -7.90 14.88 8.09
C THR A 445 -6.49 14.46 7.69
N ASN A 446 -5.57 15.41 7.49
CA ASN A 446 -4.15 15.13 7.22
C ASN A 446 -3.36 14.82 8.50
N ARG A 447 -2.46 13.83 8.41
CA ARG A 447 -1.48 13.40 9.41
C ARG A 447 -0.57 14.53 9.91
N MET A 448 -0.21 15.47 9.04
CA MET A 448 0.75 16.55 9.33
C MET A 448 0.07 17.90 9.62
N GLY A 449 -1.23 17.98 9.32
CA GLY A 449 -1.99 19.20 9.51
C GLY A 449 -2.37 19.35 10.96
N TYR A 450 -1.58 20.12 11.69
CA TYR A 450 -2.01 20.61 12.99
C TYR A 450 -3.28 21.42 12.82
N SER A 451 -3.46 22.10 11.67
CA SER A 451 -4.61 22.92 11.29
C SER A 451 -5.29 22.51 9.98
N GLU A 452 -6.51 23.01 9.76
CA GLU A 452 -7.26 22.88 8.50
C GLU A 452 -6.42 23.30 7.28
N GLU A 453 -5.63 24.37 7.40
CA GLU A 453 -4.87 25.02 6.32
C GLU A 453 -3.69 24.16 5.79
N ASP A 454 -3.35 23.07 6.48
CA ASP A 454 -2.15 22.27 6.22
C ASP A 454 -2.39 21.10 5.24
N SER A 455 -3.56 21.04 4.60
CA SER A 455 -3.94 19.96 3.68
C SER A 455 -4.96 20.37 2.65
N VAL A 456 -4.73 19.99 1.40
CA VAL A 456 -5.69 20.18 0.30
C VAL A 456 -6.58 18.95 0.08
N THR A 457 -6.34 17.86 0.80
CA THR A 457 -7.05 16.58 0.66
C THR A 457 -7.87 16.22 1.89
N ASN A 458 -8.26 17.16 2.75
CA ASN A 458 -9.16 16.85 3.87
C ASN A 458 -10.58 16.56 3.35
N TRP A 459 -11.13 15.41 3.72
CA TRP A 459 -12.51 15.06 3.38
C TRP A 459 -13.55 15.70 4.31
N VAL A 460 -13.14 16.06 5.53
CA VAL A 460 -14.00 16.68 6.53
C VAL A 460 -13.63 18.15 6.67
N GLY A 461 -14.63 19.04 6.62
CA GLY A 461 -14.47 20.47 6.89
C GLY A 461 -14.38 20.81 8.38
N PRO A 462 -14.10 22.08 8.75
CA PRO A 462 -13.93 22.51 10.14
C PRO A 462 -15.09 22.18 11.08
N ASN A 463 -16.30 22.17 10.53
CA ASN A 463 -17.55 21.88 11.22
C ASN A 463 -17.80 20.37 11.42
N GLY A 464 -16.87 19.52 10.97
CA GLY A 464 -16.97 18.07 11.09
C GLY A 464 -17.84 17.36 10.08
N THR A 465 -18.25 18.03 8.99
CA THR A 465 -19.08 17.43 7.93
C THR A 465 -18.28 17.20 6.66
N VAL A 466 -18.66 16.18 5.90
CA VAL A 466 -18.14 15.91 4.55
C VAL A 466 -18.96 16.73 3.54
N PRO A 467 -18.34 17.43 2.57
CA PRO A 467 -19.06 18.10 1.50
C PRO A 467 -20.02 17.17 0.74
N ASP A 468 -21.20 17.66 0.38
CA ASP A 468 -22.25 16.88 -0.32
C ASP A 468 -21.73 16.24 -1.62
N GLU A 469 -20.83 16.92 -2.34
CA GLU A 469 -20.21 16.42 -3.56
C GLU A 469 -19.33 15.18 -3.31
N LEU A 470 -18.64 15.11 -2.18
CA LEU A 470 -17.86 13.92 -1.79
C LEU A 470 -18.76 12.82 -1.26
N SER A 471 -19.72 13.18 -0.40
CA SER A 471 -20.68 12.22 0.17
C SER A 471 -21.47 11.51 -0.92
N SER A 472 -22.02 12.25 -1.89
CA SER A 472 -22.77 11.65 -3.00
C SER A 472 -21.90 10.80 -3.93
N PHE A 473 -20.61 11.13 -4.05
CA PHE A 473 -19.69 10.35 -4.85
C PHE A 473 -19.30 9.04 -4.15
N ILE A 474 -19.05 9.05 -2.84
CA ILE A 474 -18.79 7.82 -2.08
C ILE A 474 -20.04 6.93 -2.00
N ASP A 475 -21.23 7.53 -1.89
CA ASP A 475 -22.51 6.83 -1.98
C ASP A 475 -22.65 6.07 -3.30
N PHE A 476 -22.28 6.70 -4.42
CA PHE A 476 -22.25 6.06 -5.73
C PHE A 476 -21.25 4.89 -5.77
N VAL A 477 -20.03 5.08 -5.28
CA VAL A 477 -19.00 4.03 -5.24
C VAL A 477 -19.46 2.83 -4.40
N TRP A 478 -19.95 3.09 -3.18
CA TRP A 478 -20.46 2.08 -2.24
C TRP A 478 -21.66 1.33 -2.81
N ALA A 479 -22.66 2.03 -3.34
CA ALA A 479 -23.85 1.41 -3.89
C ALA A 479 -23.51 0.44 -5.04
N HIS A 480 -22.42 0.67 -5.77
CA HIS A 480 -22.00 -0.18 -6.87
C HIS A 480 -20.82 -1.12 -6.53
N LYS A 481 -20.52 -1.31 -5.24
CA LYS A 481 -19.43 -2.18 -4.72
C LYS A 481 -19.34 -3.52 -5.46
N ARG A 482 -20.48 -4.17 -5.74
CA ARG A 482 -20.55 -5.45 -6.46
C ARG A 482 -19.82 -5.50 -7.80
N PHE A 483 -19.68 -4.37 -8.52
CA PHE A 483 -18.98 -4.31 -9.80
C PHE A 483 -17.50 -3.92 -9.66
N LEU A 484 -17.10 -3.48 -8.47
CA LEU A 484 -15.79 -2.89 -8.18
C LEU A 484 -14.95 -3.76 -7.22
N THR A 485 -15.55 -4.82 -6.68
CA THR A 485 -14.90 -5.91 -5.94
C THR A 485 -14.75 -7.16 -6.82
N ASP A 486 -13.90 -8.10 -6.41
CA ASP A 486 -13.75 -9.40 -7.08
C ASP A 486 -13.45 -9.27 -8.58
N ILE A 487 -12.71 -8.23 -8.95
CA ILE A 487 -12.33 -7.91 -10.32
C ILE A 487 -10.94 -8.46 -10.63
N GLU A 488 -10.84 -9.12 -11.77
CA GLU A 488 -9.59 -9.57 -12.37
C GLU A 488 -9.19 -8.64 -13.53
N PRO A 489 -7.93 -8.21 -13.62
CA PRO A 489 -7.47 -7.42 -14.76
C PRO A 489 -7.65 -8.19 -16.07
N ALA A 490 -8.14 -7.47 -17.09
CA ALA A 490 -8.44 -8.00 -18.41
C ALA A 490 -7.91 -7.06 -19.50
N GLY A 491 -6.68 -6.55 -19.32
CA GLY A 491 -5.96 -5.80 -20.33
C GLY A 491 -5.49 -6.69 -21.49
N ASN A 492 -5.32 -6.11 -22.67
CA ASN A 492 -4.81 -6.86 -23.84
C ASN A 492 -3.29 -6.94 -23.85
N ILE A 493 -2.63 -6.01 -23.15
CA ILE A 493 -1.19 -5.84 -23.12
C ILE A 493 -0.68 -6.07 -21.70
N ALA A 494 0.34 -6.90 -21.53
CA ALA A 494 1.12 -6.98 -20.30
C ALA A 494 2.37 -6.11 -20.41
N LEU A 495 2.53 -5.14 -19.50
CA LEU A 495 3.74 -4.34 -19.36
C LEU A 495 4.60 -4.91 -18.22
N ILE A 496 5.87 -5.25 -18.50
CA ILE A 496 6.71 -5.95 -17.52
C ILE A 496 7.45 -4.99 -16.60
N TRP A 497 7.25 -5.15 -15.29
CA TRP A 497 8.04 -4.55 -14.22
C TRP A 497 9.06 -5.57 -13.70
N SER A 498 10.37 -5.31 -13.80
CA SER A 498 11.41 -6.34 -13.61
C SER A 498 12.17 -6.16 -12.29
N LEU A 499 11.81 -6.90 -11.24
CA LEU A 499 12.60 -6.98 -10.00
C LEU A 499 14.09 -7.31 -10.26
N PRO A 500 14.47 -8.28 -11.11
CA PRO A 500 15.88 -8.54 -11.37
C PRO A 500 16.57 -7.35 -12.05
N THR A 501 15.87 -6.46 -12.76
CA THR A 501 16.47 -5.22 -13.26
C THR A 501 16.61 -4.19 -12.13
N HIS A 502 15.54 -3.98 -11.35
CA HIS A 502 15.49 -2.92 -10.34
C HIS A 502 16.45 -3.14 -9.16
N VAL A 503 16.69 -4.40 -8.77
CA VAL A 503 17.62 -4.73 -7.66
C VAL A 503 19.05 -4.28 -7.94
N TRP A 504 19.47 -4.18 -9.20
CA TRP A 504 20.82 -3.74 -9.61
C TRP A 504 20.90 -2.27 -10.02
N ARG A 505 19.76 -1.56 -10.06
CA ARG A 505 19.67 -0.18 -10.58
C ARG A 505 19.46 0.86 -9.49
N ARG A 506 19.51 0.46 -8.22
CA ARG A 506 19.41 1.35 -7.07
C ARG A 506 20.33 0.91 -5.94
N GLU A 507 21.43 1.62 -5.77
CA GLU A 507 22.32 1.51 -4.60
C GLU A 507 22.90 2.91 -4.29
N PRO A 508 22.20 3.71 -3.47
CA PRO A 508 22.53 5.11 -3.26
C PRO A 508 23.92 5.35 -2.66
N SER A 509 24.46 4.42 -1.86
CA SER A 509 25.80 4.57 -1.30
C SER A 509 26.88 4.54 -2.38
N TRP A 510 26.62 3.93 -3.55
CA TRP A 510 27.51 3.95 -4.72
C TRP A 510 27.04 4.92 -5.82
N GLN A 511 26.09 5.81 -5.51
CA GLN A 511 25.47 6.73 -6.49
C GLN A 511 24.85 5.99 -7.69
N ILE A 512 24.46 4.72 -7.50
CA ILE A 512 23.75 3.94 -8.50
C ILE A 512 22.28 4.33 -8.40
N SER A 513 21.79 5.05 -9.40
CA SER A 513 20.41 5.51 -9.52
C SER A 513 19.97 5.45 -10.98
N ASP A 514 18.65 5.33 -11.18
CA ASP A 514 18.00 5.29 -12.49
C ASP A 514 17.14 6.55 -12.72
N ASP A 515 17.47 7.64 -12.02
CA ASP A 515 16.72 8.91 -11.99
C ASP A 515 16.93 9.83 -13.20
N GLY A 516 17.78 9.44 -14.15
CA GLY A 516 18.03 10.19 -15.38
C GLY A 516 16.92 10.08 -16.43
N GLU A 517 16.81 11.06 -17.35
CA GLU A 517 15.82 11.04 -18.45
C GLU A 517 15.90 9.78 -19.33
N GLU A 518 17.07 9.15 -19.38
CA GLU A 518 17.34 7.90 -20.11
C GLU A 518 17.17 6.63 -19.26
N GLY A 519 16.70 6.77 -18.01
CA GLY A 519 16.53 5.68 -17.06
C GLY A 519 15.45 4.68 -17.48
N LEU A 520 15.59 3.43 -17.03
CA LEU A 520 14.71 2.32 -17.36
C LEU A 520 13.30 2.50 -16.76
N ILE A 521 13.21 3.08 -15.56
CA ILE A 521 11.94 3.49 -14.92
C ILE A 521 11.20 4.52 -15.80
N ASN A 522 11.94 5.46 -16.41
CA ASN A 522 11.34 6.43 -17.33
C ASN A 522 10.87 5.73 -18.62
N SER A 523 11.59 4.71 -19.10
CA SER A 523 11.12 3.88 -20.23
C SER A 523 9.79 3.20 -19.92
N PHE A 524 9.69 2.58 -18.74
CA PHE A 524 8.48 1.91 -18.28
C PHE A 524 7.30 2.88 -18.15
N THR A 525 7.46 3.97 -17.40
CA THR A 525 6.39 4.94 -17.14
C THR A 525 5.92 5.66 -18.41
N ARG A 526 6.83 5.97 -19.34
CA ARG A 526 6.46 6.54 -20.65
C ARG A 526 5.73 5.54 -21.53
N THR A 527 6.15 4.28 -21.53
CA THR A 527 5.43 3.22 -22.27
C THR A 527 4.01 3.10 -21.74
N ALA A 528 3.82 3.03 -20.41
CA ALA A 528 2.50 3.02 -19.78
C ALA A 528 1.64 4.23 -20.19
N ARG A 529 2.23 5.44 -20.17
CA ARG A 529 1.58 6.67 -20.63
C ARG A 529 1.15 6.60 -22.10
N ILE A 530 2.02 6.17 -23.01
CA ILE A 530 1.69 6.06 -24.45
C ILE A 530 0.52 5.11 -24.66
N LEU A 531 0.54 3.94 -24.00
CA LEU A 531 -0.55 2.97 -24.07
C LEU A 531 -1.88 3.58 -23.57
N ARG A 532 -1.85 4.26 -22.42
CA ARG A 532 -3.01 4.96 -21.83
C ARG A 532 -3.55 6.05 -22.77
N GLU A 533 -2.69 6.94 -23.23
CA GLU A 533 -3.05 8.08 -24.09
C GLU A 533 -3.59 7.61 -25.45
N ALA A 534 -3.09 6.48 -25.97
CA ALA A 534 -3.60 5.85 -27.20
C ALA A 534 -4.85 4.99 -26.98
N GLY A 535 -5.31 4.80 -25.74
CA GLY A 535 -6.53 4.07 -25.42
C GLY A 535 -6.37 2.54 -25.45
N PHE A 536 -5.15 2.03 -25.29
CA PHE A 536 -4.90 0.60 -25.05
C PHE A 536 -5.12 0.27 -23.58
N THR A 537 -5.83 -0.84 -23.33
CA THR A 537 -5.91 -1.44 -22.00
C THR A 537 -4.66 -2.27 -21.76
N TYR A 538 -3.96 -1.99 -20.67
CA TYR A 538 -2.77 -2.71 -20.27
C TYR A 538 -2.82 -3.06 -18.79
N ASP A 539 -2.22 -4.19 -18.45
CA ASP A 539 -1.93 -4.58 -17.08
C ASP A 539 -0.42 -4.56 -16.87
N VAL A 540 0.02 -4.62 -15.61
CA VAL A 540 1.43 -4.78 -15.27
C VAL A 540 1.64 -6.20 -14.77
N LEU A 541 2.68 -6.88 -15.24
CA LEU A 541 3.16 -8.13 -14.65
C LEU A 541 4.55 -7.91 -14.07
N THR A 542 4.83 -8.53 -12.92
CA THR A 542 6.10 -8.38 -12.22
C THR A 542 6.96 -9.61 -12.46
N PHE A 543 8.14 -9.42 -13.02
CA PHE A 543 9.16 -10.45 -13.10
C PHE A 543 9.96 -10.48 -11.81
N GLY A 544 10.06 -11.66 -11.21
CA GLY A 544 10.72 -11.92 -9.93
C GLY A 544 12.21 -12.18 -10.07
N HIS A 545 12.97 -11.90 -9.02
CA HIS A 545 14.34 -12.36 -8.92
C HIS A 545 14.32 -13.77 -8.29
N PRO A 546 14.98 -14.80 -8.86
CA PRO A 546 14.81 -16.20 -8.48
C PRO A 546 15.26 -16.55 -7.04
N ARG A 547 15.95 -15.63 -6.35
CA ARG A 547 16.32 -15.76 -4.94
C ARG A 547 15.45 -14.96 -3.96
N LEU A 548 14.62 -14.05 -4.48
CA LEU A 548 13.90 -13.07 -3.66
C LEU A 548 12.38 -13.17 -3.83
N TRP A 549 11.87 -13.56 -5.00
CA TRP A 549 10.42 -13.58 -5.23
C TRP A 549 10.01 -14.58 -6.31
N ASP A 550 8.99 -15.39 -6.04
CA ASP A 550 8.48 -16.38 -7.00
C ASP A 550 7.44 -15.76 -7.95
N ASP A 551 7.85 -15.50 -9.18
CA ASP A 551 6.97 -14.94 -10.21
C ASP A 551 6.14 -15.98 -10.97
N SER A 552 5.86 -17.16 -10.37
CA SER A 552 5.29 -18.30 -11.10
C SER A 552 3.89 -17.99 -11.61
N ILE A 553 3.07 -17.40 -10.74
CA ILE A 553 1.74 -16.89 -11.07
C ILE A 553 1.82 -15.87 -12.21
N GLN A 554 2.76 -14.93 -12.15
CA GLN A 554 2.90 -13.88 -13.17
C GLN A 554 3.29 -14.45 -14.54
N LEU A 555 4.22 -15.42 -14.57
CA LEU A 555 4.64 -16.07 -15.81
C LEU A 555 3.50 -16.90 -16.43
N ASP A 556 2.68 -17.57 -15.62
CA ASP A 556 1.52 -18.32 -16.10
C ASP A 556 0.44 -17.43 -16.74
N ARG A 557 0.36 -16.17 -16.32
CA ARG A 557 -0.56 -15.16 -16.86
C ARG A 557 -0.14 -14.61 -18.22
N LEU A 558 1.11 -14.81 -18.69
CA LEU A 558 1.54 -14.31 -20.01
C LEU A 558 0.59 -14.75 -21.15
N LYS A 559 0.02 -15.96 -21.04
CA LYS A 559 -0.95 -16.51 -22.01
C LYS A 559 -2.29 -15.76 -22.10
N GLU A 560 -2.59 -14.90 -21.13
CA GLU A 560 -3.82 -14.11 -21.07
C GLU A 560 -3.75 -12.86 -21.96
N TYR A 561 -2.53 -12.48 -22.38
CA TYR A 561 -2.27 -11.24 -23.09
C TYR A 561 -1.99 -11.47 -24.58
N GLU A 562 -2.50 -10.57 -25.42
CA GLU A 562 -2.21 -10.55 -26.86
C GLU A 562 -0.77 -10.09 -27.13
N THR A 563 -0.24 -9.21 -26.27
CA THR A 563 1.13 -8.69 -26.38
C THR A 563 1.78 -8.50 -25.02
N VAL A 564 3.06 -8.84 -24.92
CA VAL A 564 3.93 -8.60 -23.77
C VAL A 564 4.96 -7.55 -24.14
N VAL A 565 5.07 -6.48 -23.34
CA VAL A 565 6.00 -5.38 -23.56
C VAL A 565 7.07 -5.36 -22.46
N LEU A 566 8.32 -5.59 -22.86
CA LEU A 566 9.52 -5.46 -22.03
C LEU A 566 10.03 -4.02 -22.09
N ALA A 567 9.50 -3.16 -21.23
CA ALA A 567 9.86 -1.75 -21.22
C ALA A 567 11.04 -1.45 -20.30
N GLY A 568 12.22 -1.23 -20.89
CA GLY A 568 13.45 -0.99 -20.12
C GLY A 568 13.89 -2.19 -19.27
N VAL A 569 13.64 -3.43 -19.70
CA VAL A 569 14.10 -4.63 -18.99
C VAL A 569 15.55 -4.93 -19.38
N GLU A 570 16.46 -4.94 -18.41
CA GLU A 570 17.89 -5.26 -18.62
C GLU A 570 18.21 -6.70 -18.21
N CYS A 571 17.61 -7.15 -17.11
CA CYS A 571 17.93 -8.43 -16.48
C CYS A 571 16.73 -9.39 -16.55
N VAL A 572 16.98 -10.63 -16.97
CA VAL A 572 15.98 -11.71 -17.02
C VAL A 572 16.56 -13.05 -16.55
N SER A 573 15.76 -13.84 -15.85
CA SER A 573 16.11 -15.20 -15.43
C SER A 573 15.90 -16.23 -16.54
N ASP A 574 16.53 -17.41 -16.42
CA ASP A 574 16.32 -18.50 -17.38
C ASP A 574 14.86 -18.97 -17.45
N ARG A 575 14.14 -18.89 -16.32
CA ARG A 575 12.71 -19.23 -16.27
C ARG A 575 11.88 -18.23 -17.07
N GLN A 576 12.18 -16.93 -16.94
CA GLN A 576 11.53 -15.86 -17.69
C GLN A 576 11.81 -15.99 -19.19
N VAL A 577 13.06 -16.24 -19.59
CA VAL A 577 13.45 -16.51 -20.99
C VAL A 577 12.64 -17.69 -21.56
N SER A 578 12.55 -18.79 -20.80
CA SER A 578 11.79 -19.97 -21.20
C SER A 578 10.28 -19.70 -21.32
N ALA A 579 9.71 -18.91 -20.41
CA ALA A 579 8.30 -18.52 -20.43
C ALA A 579 7.98 -17.62 -21.63
N LEU A 580 8.84 -16.63 -21.93
CA LEU A 580 8.72 -15.78 -23.12
C LEU A 580 8.82 -16.58 -24.42
N GLN A 581 9.75 -17.54 -24.50
CA GLN A 581 9.84 -18.43 -25.66
C GLN A 581 8.56 -19.26 -25.83
N THR A 582 8.06 -19.84 -24.73
CA THR A 582 6.82 -20.64 -24.75
C THR A 582 5.63 -19.78 -25.17
N TYR A 583 5.56 -18.53 -24.72
CA TYR A 583 4.53 -17.57 -25.10
C TYR A 583 4.56 -17.25 -26.60
N LEU A 584 5.75 -16.96 -27.15
CA LEU A 584 5.93 -16.75 -28.60
C LEU A 584 5.60 -18.01 -29.42
N ASP A 585 6.01 -19.18 -28.96
CA ASP A 585 5.74 -20.47 -29.63
C ASP A 585 4.22 -20.76 -29.71
N ASN A 586 3.44 -20.20 -28.78
CA ASN A 586 1.99 -20.28 -28.76
C ASN A 586 1.29 -19.13 -29.54
N GLY A 587 2.06 -18.29 -30.25
CA GLY A 587 1.54 -17.23 -31.10
C GLY A 587 1.39 -15.87 -30.41
N GLY A 588 1.89 -15.72 -29.19
CA GLY A 588 1.98 -14.42 -28.52
C GLY A 588 2.93 -13.45 -29.24
N THR A 589 2.87 -12.17 -28.87
CA THR A 589 3.73 -11.11 -29.42
C THR A 589 4.58 -10.48 -28.32
N VAL A 590 5.89 -10.37 -28.52
CA VAL A 590 6.81 -9.75 -27.54
C VAL A 590 7.43 -8.50 -28.13
N LEU A 591 7.27 -7.37 -27.45
CA LEU A 591 7.87 -6.09 -27.82
C LEU A 591 8.91 -5.70 -26.77
N CYS A 592 10.03 -5.12 -27.20
CA CYS A 592 10.99 -4.51 -26.29
C CYS A 592 11.12 -3.01 -26.59
N THR A 593 10.90 -2.17 -25.57
CA THR A 593 11.12 -0.72 -25.66
C THR A 593 12.47 -0.40 -25.00
N GLY A 594 13.52 -0.38 -25.82
CA GLY A 594 14.91 -0.33 -25.39
C GLY A 594 15.76 -1.49 -25.93
N PRO A 595 17.00 -1.64 -25.43
CA PRO A 595 17.84 -2.77 -25.81
C PRO A 595 17.25 -4.09 -25.31
N VAL A 596 17.49 -5.16 -26.06
CA VAL A 596 17.19 -6.54 -25.60
C VAL A 596 17.91 -6.78 -24.26
N PRO A 597 17.25 -7.43 -23.28
CA PRO A 597 17.90 -7.82 -22.03
C PRO A 597 19.20 -8.59 -22.31
N ASP A 598 20.32 -8.08 -21.83
CA ASP A 598 21.66 -8.63 -22.07
C ASP A 598 22.33 -9.13 -20.78
N ARG A 599 21.57 -9.16 -19.67
CA ARG A 599 22.02 -9.70 -18.38
C ARG A 599 21.06 -10.73 -17.82
N ASP A 600 21.61 -11.65 -17.03
CA ASP A 600 20.80 -12.58 -16.25
C ASP A 600 20.29 -11.94 -14.94
N ALA A 601 19.53 -12.70 -14.16
CA ALA A 601 19.02 -12.20 -12.87
C ALA A 601 20.15 -11.84 -11.88
N MET A 602 21.34 -12.42 -12.03
CA MET A 602 22.53 -12.16 -11.21
C MET A 602 23.44 -11.08 -11.83
N TYR A 603 22.90 -10.25 -12.75
CA TYR A 603 23.61 -9.18 -13.47
C TYR A 603 24.79 -9.65 -14.33
N GLU A 604 24.92 -10.96 -14.59
CA GLU A 604 25.97 -11.51 -15.44
C GLU A 604 25.60 -11.32 -16.92
N PRO A 605 26.55 -10.98 -17.81
CA PRO A 605 26.27 -10.87 -19.24
C PRO A 605 25.73 -12.18 -19.84
N ARG A 606 24.67 -12.07 -20.63
CA ARG A 606 24.07 -13.16 -21.41
C ARG A 606 23.77 -12.69 -22.84
N SER A 607 23.67 -13.62 -23.78
CA SER A 607 23.43 -13.30 -25.20
C SER A 607 22.37 -14.18 -25.87
N ASP A 608 21.87 -15.17 -25.15
CA ASP A 608 20.86 -16.11 -25.59
C ASP A 608 19.47 -15.47 -25.72
N VAL A 609 19.17 -14.40 -24.97
CA VAL A 609 17.91 -13.65 -25.06
C VAL A 609 17.71 -13.04 -26.45
N ALA A 610 18.78 -12.65 -27.14
CA ALA A 610 18.69 -12.10 -28.49
C ALA A 610 18.02 -13.07 -29.48
N ALA A 611 18.15 -14.38 -29.27
CA ALA A 611 17.53 -15.39 -30.12
C ALA A 611 15.99 -15.41 -30.00
N ILE A 612 15.41 -14.93 -28.89
CA ILE A 612 13.95 -14.74 -28.76
C ILE A 612 13.45 -13.74 -29.79
N PHE A 613 14.25 -12.70 -30.06
CA PHE A 613 13.93 -11.61 -30.99
C PHE A 613 14.25 -11.93 -32.46
N ASP A 614 14.67 -13.16 -32.77
CA ASP A 614 14.72 -13.67 -34.13
C ASP A 614 13.34 -14.20 -34.61
N SER A 615 12.35 -14.27 -33.71
CA SER A 615 10.96 -14.67 -34.03
C SER A 615 10.21 -13.59 -34.81
N ASP A 616 9.35 -13.98 -35.76
CA ASP A 616 8.52 -13.06 -36.54
C ASP A 616 7.53 -12.25 -35.66
N ASN A 617 7.18 -12.78 -34.48
CA ASN A 617 6.28 -12.13 -33.51
C ASN A 617 7.04 -11.41 -32.38
N ALA A 618 8.34 -11.17 -32.55
CA ALA A 618 9.15 -10.43 -31.59
C ALA A 618 9.75 -9.20 -32.25
N THR A 619 9.66 -8.03 -31.60
CA THR A 619 10.17 -6.78 -32.15
C THR A 619 10.93 -5.99 -31.09
N VAL A 620 12.09 -5.47 -31.47
CA VAL A 620 12.88 -4.53 -30.66
C VAL A 620 12.70 -3.14 -31.28
N LEU A 621 12.22 -2.19 -30.49
CA LEU A 621 12.11 -0.80 -30.94
C LEU A 621 13.48 -0.11 -30.80
N ASP A 622 13.84 0.67 -31.82
CA ASP A 622 15.10 1.41 -31.81
C ASP A 622 15.12 2.48 -30.69
N GLY A 623 16.01 2.29 -29.72
CA GLY A 623 16.27 3.22 -28.61
C GLY A 623 15.38 3.01 -27.39
N VAL A 624 15.81 3.57 -26.25
CA VAL A 624 15.00 3.62 -25.04
C VAL A 624 13.88 4.63 -25.27
N THR A 625 12.62 4.21 -25.13
CA THR A 625 11.44 5.10 -25.14
C THR A 625 11.62 6.17 -24.06
N GLY A 626 12.14 7.34 -24.42
CA GLY A 626 12.66 8.25 -23.38
C GLY A 626 13.51 9.41 -23.86
N THR A 627 14.32 9.22 -24.89
CA THR A 627 15.34 10.22 -25.26
C THR A 627 14.87 11.26 -26.28
N GLN A 628 13.81 10.99 -27.05
CA GLN A 628 13.23 11.93 -28.03
C GLN A 628 11.69 11.89 -28.02
N ARG A 629 11.06 13.00 -27.63
CA ARG A 629 9.63 13.12 -27.24
C ARG A 629 8.59 12.83 -28.33
N GLU A 630 8.93 12.87 -29.61
CA GLU A 630 7.91 12.85 -30.69
C GLU A 630 8.04 11.68 -31.68
N SER A 631 9.21 11.05 -31.83
CA SER A 631 9.45 10.04 -32.88
C SER A 631 9.29 8.59 -32.46
N GLN A 632 9.36 8.28 -31.15
CA GLN A 632 9.28 6.91 -30.64
C GLN A 632 7.86 6.47 -30.28
N ASP A 633 6.95 7.42 -30.04
CA ASP A 633 5.55 7.11 -29.76
C ASP A 633 4.87 6.49 -30.99
N GLU A 634 5.18 7.01 -32.19
CA GLU A 634 4.68 6.48 -33.46
C GLU A 634 5.17 5.04 -33.71
N SER A 635 6.39 4.69 -33.28
CA SER A 635 6.95 3.35 -33.54
C SER A 635 6.25 2.28 -32.71
N LEU A 636 6.07 2.48 -31.40
CA LEU A 636 5.34 1.54 -30.54
C LEU A 636 3.91 1.32 -31.04
N LEU A 637 3.19 2.41 -31.32
CA LEU A 637 1.81 2.35 -31.78
C LEU A 637 1.68 1.68 -33.16
N SER A 638 2.64 1.94 -34.07
CA SER A 638 2.66 1.27 -35.38
C SER A 638 2.87 -0.23 -35.27
N VAL A 639 3.78 -0.68 -34.38
CA VAL A 639 4.06 -2.10 -34.20
C VAL A 639 2.89 -2.82 -33.53
N LEU A 640 2.21 -2.18 -32.57
CA LEU A 640 0.98 -2.73 -31.98
C LEU A 640 -0.11 -2.91 -33.04
N ALA A 641 -0.31 -1.89 -33.90
CA ALA A 641 -1.28 -1.97 -34.99
C ALA A 641 -0.92 -3.06 -36.02
N ASP A 642 0.36 -3.17 -36.40
CA ASP A 642 0.85 -4.20 -37.32
C ASP A 642 0.72 -5.62 -36.72
N SER A 643 0.77 -5.73 -35.38
CA SER A 643 0.53 -6.98 -34.64
C SER A 643 -0.96 -7.30 -34.48
N GLY A 644 -1.86 -6.45 -34.99
CA GLY A 644 -3.31 -6.63 -34.88
C GLY A 644 -3.88 -6.31 -33.50
N VAL A 645 -3.09 -5.65 -32.64
CA VAL A 645 -3.57 -5.16 -31.34
C VAL A 645 -4.20 -3.80 -31.57
N ASP A 646 -5.52 -3.76 -31.44
CA ASP A 646 -6.29 -2.54 -31.61
C ASP A 646 -6.52 -1.82 -30.27
N PRO A 647 -6.57 -0.48 -30.27
CA PRO A 647 -6.94 0.27 -29.08
C PRO A 647 -8.41 0.00 -28.70
N THR A 648 -8.69 0.04 -27.40
CA THR A 648 -10.05 -0.07 -26.86
C THR A 648 -10.86 1.21 -27.13
N ARG A 649 -10.19 2.36 -27.24
CA ARG A 649 -10.82 3.64 -27.62
C ARG A 649 -10.63 3.95 -29.11
N GLN A 650 -11.65 4.53 -29.75
CA GLN A 650 -11.59 5.02 -31.15
C GLN A 650 -11.63 6.56 -31.27
N MET A 651 -11.30 7.29 -30.21
CA MET A 651 -11.26 8.76 -30.21
C MET A 651 -9.84 9.26 -29.92
N ASP A 652 -9.47 10.34 -30.61
CA ASP A 652 -8.20 11.07 -30.43
C ASP A 652 -8.29 12.02 -29.22
N ASP A 653 -8.62 11.49 -28.04
CA ASP A 653 -8.59 12.24 -26.79
C ASP A 653 -7.67 11.56 -25.78
N SER A 654 -6.41 12.01 -25.73
CA SER A 654 -5.38 11.47 -24.84
C SER A 654 -5.69 11.59 -23.35
N ASN A 655 -6.71 12.37 -22.98
CA ASN A 655 -7.06 12.61 -21.58
C ASN A 655 -8.05 11.57 -21.03
N ILE A 656 -8.55 10.63 -21.83
CA ILE A 656 -9.41 9.56 -21.32
C ILE A 656 -8.56 8.29 -21.09
N ALA A 657 -8.53 7.72 -19.89
CA ALA A 657 -8.02 6.37 -19.71
C ALA A 657 -9.16 5.36 -19.73
N ILE A 658 -8.89 4.16 -20.25
CA ILE A 658 -9.82 3.03 -20.21
C ILE A 658 -9.09 1.87 -19.55
N HIS A 659 -9.75 1.28 -18.54
CA HIS A 659 -9.33 0.05 -17.90
C HIS A 659 -10.32 -1.06 -18.24
N SER A 660 -9.91 -2.31 -18.10
CA SER A 660 -10.74 -3.46 -18.41
C SER A 660 -10.53 -4.51 -17.34
N HIS A 661 -11.63 -4.98 -16.76
CA HIS A 661 -11.65 -6.03 -15.76
C HIS A 661 -12.72 -7.06 -16.11
N SER A 662 -12.48 -8.30 -15.71
CA SER A 662 -13.47 -9.37 -15.75
C SER A 662 -13.92 -9.76 -14.34
N GLN A 663 -15.14 -10.25 -14.23
CA GLN A 663 -15.66 -10.92 -13.04
C GLN A 663 -16.29 -12.24 -13.49
N SER A 664 -16.06 -13.32 -12.73
CA SER A 664 -16.48 -14.67 -13.15
C SER A 664 -17.89 -15.06 -12.68
N ASP A 665 -18.43 -14.40 -11.65
CA ASP A 665 -19.74 -14.74 -11.07
C ASP A 665 -20.59 -13.49 -10.73
N PRO A 666 -21.55 -13.11 -11.59
CA PRO A 666 -21.76 -13.63 -12.94
C PRO A 666 -20.63 -13.21 -13.89
N ASP A 667 -20.48 -13.93 -15.01
CA ASP A 667 -19.51 -13.62 -16.06
C ASP A 667 -19.82 -12.26 -16.71
N ARG A 668 -19.00 -11.25 -16.41
CA ARG A 668 -19.15 -9.87 -16.90
C ARG A 668 -17.81 -9.18 -17.04
N TYR A 669 -17.79 -8.13 -17.87
CA TYR A 669 -16.69 -7.18 -17.96
C TYR A 669 -17.09 -5.85 -17.34
N VAL A 670 -16.16 -5.25 -16.61
CA VAL A 670 -16.27 -3.91 -16.05
C VAL A 670 -15.19 -3.06 -16.70
N ILE A 671 -15.59 -1.99 -17.37
CA ILE A 671 -14.70 -1.14 -18.17
C ILE A 671 -14.78 0.27 -17.60
N PRO A 672 -13.93 0.63 -16.62
CA PRO A 672 -13.83 1.98 -16.10
C PRO A 672 -13.28 2.96 -17.13
N LEU A 673 -13.81 4.18 -17.13
CA LEU A 673 -13.32 5.33 -17.88
C LEU A 673 -12.98 6.46 -16.91
N VAL A 674 -11.77 6.98 -17.00
CA VAL A 674 -11.30 8.11 -16.17
C VAL A 674 -10.97 9.29 -17.08
N ASN A 675 -11.47 10.48 -16.76
CA ASN A 675 -11.12 11.72 -17.43
C ASN A 675 -9.95 12.39 -16.68
N TYR A 676 -8.82 12.57 -17.35
CA TYR A 676 -7.64 13.26 -16.85
C TYR A 676 -7.59 14.74 -17.27
N ASP A 677 -8.64 15.25 -17.95
CA ASP A 677 -8.76 16.66 -18.33
C ASP A 677 -9.27 17.51 -17.14
N TYR A 678 -8.53 17.44 -16.03
CA TYR A 678 -8.73 18.17 -14.78
C TYR A 678 -8.04 19.53 -14.84
N ASP A 679 -8.74 20.57 -14.44
CA ASP A 679 -8.21 21.91 -14.26
C ASP A 679 -8.07 22.24 -12.76
N PRO A 680 -6.83 22.28 -12.22
CA PRO A 680 -6.58 22.59 -10.82
C PRO A 680 -6.90 24.03 -10.42
N GLU A 681 -6.92 25.00 -11.36
CA GLU A 681 -7.27 26.39 -11.03
C GLU A 681 -8.76 26.57 -10.74
N THR A 682 -9.60 25.72 -11.34
CA THR A 682 -11.06 25.80 -11.22
C THR A 682 -11.67 24.63 -10.46
N ASP A 683 -10.85 23.67 -10.03
CA ASP A 683 -11.25 22.38 -9.46
C ASP A 683 -12.38 21.74 -10.28
N SER A 684 -12.17 21.58 -11.59
CA SER A 684 -13.21 21.11 -12.50
C SER A 684 -12.68 20.23 -13.63
N PHE A 685 -13.59 19.50 -14.29
CA PHE A 685 -13.26 18.66 -15.44
C PHE A 685 -13.84 19.23 -16.73
N SER A 686 -13.07 19.16 -17.81
CA SER A 686 -13.61 19.32 -19.15
C SER A 686 -14.42 18.08 -19.53
N THR A 687 -15.76 18.17 -19.39
CA THR A 687 -16.68 17.07 -19.72
C THR A 687 -16.47 16.54 -21.13
N LYS A 688 -16.41 15.22 -21.27
CA LYS A 688 -16.26 14.50 -22.53
C LYS A 688 -17.59 13.89 -22.93
N SER A 689 -17.94 13.91 -24.21
CA SER A 689 -19.20 13.38 -24.73
C SER A 689 -19.00 12.46 -25.92
N ASP A 690 -19.99 11.61 -26.17
CA ASP A 690 -20.02 10.68 -27.30
C ASP A 690 -18.80 9.75 -27.40
N ILE A 691 -18.25 9.34 -26.25
CA ILE A 691 -17.02 8.53 -26.18
C ILE A 691 -17.29 7.14 -26.73
N ARG A 692 -16.63 6.79 -27.84
CA ARG A 692 -16.75 5.47 -28.46
C ARG A 692 -15.77 4.48 -27.84
N VAL A 693 -16.32 3.44 -27.23
CA VAL A 693 -15.58 2.38 -26.55
C VAL A 693 -15.82 1.06 -27.26
N ARG A 694 -14.73 0.37 -27.64
CA ARG A 694 -14.75 -1.01 -28.13
C ARG A 694 -15.00 -1.94 -26.95
N LEU A 695 -15.93 -2.87 -27.10
CA LEU A 695 -16.19 -3.87 -26.09
C LEU A 695 -15.30 -5.11 -26.29
N PRO A 696 -14.95 -5.82 -25.21
CA PRO A 696 -14.23 -7.08 -25.31
C PRO A 696 -15.04 -8.09 -26.13
N LYS A 697 -14.32 -9.00 -26.81
CA LYS A 697 -14.94 -10.05 -27.60
C LYS A 697 -15.52 -11.11 -26.67
N MET A 698 -16.85 -11.24 -26.67
CA MET A 698 -17.54 -12.31 -25.95
C MET A 698 -18.00 -13.41 -26.89
N ASP A 699 -18.09 -14.65 -26.39
CA ASP A 699 -18.56 -15.81 -27.15
C ASP A 699 -20.02 -15.68 -27.61
N SER A 700 -20.81 -14.82 -26.95
CA SER A 700 -22.18 -14.49 -27.31
C SER A 700 -22.24 -13.16 -28.07
N MET A 701 -23.05 -13.12 -29.13
CA MET A 701 -23.40 -11.88 -29.86
C MET A 701 -24.53 -11.10 -29.16
N GLU A 702 -25.24 -11.73 -28.23
CA GLU A 702 -26.27 -11.07 -27.42
C GLU A 702 -25.69 -10.81 -26.03
N PHE A 703 -25.52 -9.53 -25.70
CA PHE A 703 -25.10 -9.07 -24.39
C PHE A 703 -25.79 -7.76 -24.04
N ALA A 704 -25.96 -7.51 -22.75
CA ALA A 704 -26.50 -6.29 -22.21
C ALA A 704 -25.35 -5.38 -21.79
N VAL A 705 -25.52 -4.07 -22.01
CA VAL A 705 -24.50 -3.07 -21.68
C VAL A 705 -25.15 -1.91 -20.96
N ARG A 706 -24.58 -1.53 -19.81
CA ARG A 706 -25.06 -0.41 -19.00
C ARG A 706 -23.89 0.43 -18.53
N TYR A 707 -24.07 1.74 -18.62
CA TYR A 707 -23.12 2.73 -18.13
C TYR A 707 -23.58 3.26 -16.79
N TYR A 708 -22.68 3.26 -15.83
CA TYR A 708 -22.85 3.76 -14.48
C TYR A 708 -21.97 4.99 -14.31
N SER A 709 -22.59 6.09 -13.88
CA SER A 709 -21.89 7.33 -13.54
C SER A 709 -22.53 7.92 -12.28
N PRO A 710 -21.82 8.79 -11.53
CA PRO A 710 -22.36 9.45 -10.34
C PRO A 710 -23.64 10.23 -10.63
N VAL A 711 -23.83 10.70 -11.86
CA VAL A 711 -25.00 11.49 -12.27
C VAL A 711 -26.17 10.59 -12.68
N LYS A 712 -25.88 9.50 -13.41
CA LYS A 712 -26.92 8.70 -14.06
C LYS A 712 -26.46 7.30 -14.48
N ILE A 713 -27.38 6.35 -14.38
CA ILE A 713 -27.30 5.01 -14.97
C ILE A 713 -28.02 4.99 -16.33
N THR A 714 -27.39 4.46 -17.38
CA THR A 714 -27.93 4.45 -18.74
C THR A 714 -27.67 3.11 -19.45
N ASP A 715 -28.72 2.43 -19.91
CA ASP A 715 -28.60 1.29 -20.84
C ASP A 715 -28.00 1.79 -22.17
N LEU A 716 -26.91 1.17 -22.63
CA LEU A 716 -26.22 1.56 -23.86
C LEU A 716 -26.61 0.67 -25.04
N GLY A 717 -26.81 1.29 -26.20
CA GLY A 717 -26.96 0.58 -27.46
C GLY A 717 -25.62 0.09 -27.99
N VAL A 718 -25.57 -1.18 -28.41
CA VAL A 718 -24.40 -1.78 -29.05
C VAL A 718 -24.49 -1.60 -30.56
N SER A 719 -23.39 -1.16 -31.16
CA SER A 719 -23.22 -1.05 -32.61
C SER A 719 -22.03 -1.89 -33.06
N GLU A 720 -22.10 -2.48 -34.25
CA GLU A 720 -20.99 -3.24 -34.82
C GLU A 720 -20.26 -2.40 -35.87
N ARG A 721 -18.93 -2.42 -35.82
CA ARG A 721 -18.07 -1.78 -36.81
C ARG A 721 -16.83 -2.63 -37.03
N ASP A 722 -16.51 -2.90 -38.29
CA ASP A 722 -15.34 -3.69 -38.69
C ASP A 722 -15.25 -5.06 -37.97
N GLY A 723 -16.41 -5.64 -37.63
CA GLY A 723 -16.52 -6.92 -36.93
C GLY A 723 -16.34 -6.85 -35.41
N SER A 724 -16.18 -5.65 -34.83
CA SER A 724 -16.06 -5.44 -33.38
C SER A 724 -17.28 -4.69 -32.82
N PRO A 725 -17.74 -5.04 -31.61
CA PRO A 725 -18.81 -4.33 -30.93
C PRO A 725 -18.32 -3.02 -30.27
N TYR A 726 -19.15 -1.99 -30.34
CA TYR A 726 -18.90 -0.67 -29.78
C TYR A 726 -20.13 -0.12 -29.07
N VAL A 727 -19.88 0.68 -28.05
CA VAL A 727 -20.88 1.54 -27.41
C VAL A 727 -20.45 2.99 -27.43
N THR A 728 -21.40 3.88 -27.21
CA THR A 728 -21.16 5.33 -27.08
C THR A 728 -21.57 5.77 -25.69
N VAL A 729 -20.59 6.18 -24.88
CA VAL A 729 -20.83 6.80 -23.58
C VAL A 729 -21.27 8.25 -23.83
N PRO A 730 -22.47 8.65 -23.39
CA PRO A 730 -23.01 9.97 -23.73
C PRO A 730 -22.21 11.11 -23.07
N GLU A 731 -21.77 10.91 -21.83
CA GLU A 731 -21.13 11.93 -21.01
C GLU A 731 -20.21 11.30 -19.95
N LEU A 732 -19.01 11.88 -19.79
CA LEU A 732 -18.03 11.55 -18.77
C LEU A 732 -17.48 12.86 -18.19
N VAL A 733 -17.69 13.08 -16.89
CA VAL A 733 -17.16 14.24 -16.16
C VAL A 733 -15.80 13.88 -15.58
N GLU A 734 -15.75 13.20 -14.44
CA GLU A 734 -14.52 12.67 -13.86
C GLU A 734 -14.38 11.16 -14.07
N TRP A 735 -15.47 10.39 -13.87
CA TRP A 735 -15.42 8.94 -13.89
C TRP A 735 -16.78 8.30 -14.16
N GLY A 736 -16.74 7.11 -14.74
CA GLY A 736 -17.86 6.19 -14.88
C GLY A 736 -17.35 4.84 -15.36
N PHE A 737 -18.21 3.84 -15.38
CA PHE A 737 -17.83 2.51 -15.86
C PHE A 737 -18.96 1.84 -16.64
N ILE A 738 -18.56 1.06 -17.64
CA ILE A 738 -19.46 0.25 -18.44
C ILE A 738 -19.44 -1.17 -17.88
N VAL A 739 -20.61 -1.75 -17.62
CA VAL A 739 -20.74 -3.18 -17.34
C VAL A 739 -21.33 -3.87 -18.55
N VAL A 740 -20.63 -4.91 -19.02
CA VAL A 740 -21.02 -5.76 -20.13
C VAL A 740 -21.30 -7.14 -19.57
N ALA A 741 -22.51 -7.66 -19.76
CA ALA A 741 -22.88 -8.99 -19.27
C ALA A 741 -23.67 -9.78 -20.32
N LYS A 742 -23.69 -11.11 -20.19
CA LYS A 742 -24.37 -11.99 -21.16
C LYS A 742 -25.85 -11.71 -21.27
N THR A 743 -26.51 -11.44 -20.16
CA THR A 743 -27.94 -11.13 -20.12
C THR A 743 -28.20 -9.83 -19.39
N ARG A 744 -29.40 -9.28 -19.58
CA ARG A 744 -29.85 -8.12 -18.79
C ARG A 744 -30.00 -8.49 -17.31
N GLU A 745 -30.39 -9.72 -17.01
CA GLU A 745 -30.56 -10.22 -15.63
C GLU A 745 -29.24 -10.17 -14.86
N ASP A 746 -28.11 -10.46 -15.52
CA ASP A 746 -26.77 -10.38 -14.93
C ASP A 746 -26.32 -8.94 -14.58
N LEU A 747 -27.04 -7.92 -15.06
CA LEU A 747 -26.83 -6.51 -14.69
C LEU A 747 -27.75 -6.05 -13.53
N GLU A 748 -28.83 -6.79 -13.27
CA GLU A 748 -29.78 -6.46 -12.22
C GLU A 748 -29.35 -7.12 -10.89
N PRO A 749 -29.70 -6.52 -9.72
CA PRO A 749 -29.52 -7.20 -8.43
C PRO A 749 -30.33 -8.49 -8.34
N THR A 750 -29.80 -9.50 -7.65
CA THR A 750 -30.54 -10.75 -7.38
C THR A 750 -31.67 -10.53 -6.38
N THR A 751 -31.52 -9.54 -5.49
CA THR A 751 -32.60 -9.08 -4.60
C THR A 751 -33.58 -8.20 -5.37
N SER A 752 -34.88 -8.54 -5.31
CA SER A 752 -35.93 -7.71 -5.93
C SER A 752 -36.11 -6.39 -5.18
N GLU A 753 -36.45 -5.32 -5.91
CA GLU A 753 -36.82 -4.00 -5.38
C GLU A 753 -37.82 -4.08 -4.21
N GLN A 754 -38.91 -4.85 -4.36
CA GLN A 754 -39.92 -4.99 -3.31
C GLN A 754 -39.36 -5.57 -2.01
N SER A 755 -38.49 -6.57 -2.09
CA SER A 755 -37.86 -7.15 -0.88
C SER A 755 -36.96 -6.15 -0.16
N ALA A 756 -36.30 -5.26 -0.90
CA ALA A 756 -35.45 -4.22 -0.30
C ALA A 756 -36.32 -3.10 0.31
N LEU A 757 -37.38 -2.68 -0.38
CA LEU A 757 -38.38 -1.75 0.16
C LEU A 757 -39.00 -2.24 1.47
N ASP A 758 -39.40 -3.51 1.53
CA ASP A 758 -39.98 -4.10 2.74
C ASP A 758 -38.97 -4.11 3.90
N ALA A 759 -37.68 -4.36 3.62
CA ALA A 759 -36.62 -4.34 4.61
C ALA A 759 -36.36 -2.92 5.14
N VAL A 760 -36.29 -1.93 4.25
CA VAL A 760 -36.11 -0.50 4.61
C VAL A 760 -37.28 0.00 5.46
N GLU A 761 -38.52 -0.35 5.11
CA GLU A 761 -39.69 0.02 5.91
C GLU A 761 -39.63 -0.63 7.30
N ASN A 762 -39.28 -1.92 7.38
CA ASN A 762 -39.13 -2.62 8.66
C ASN A 762 -38.03 -1.98 9.54
N ALA A 763 -36.92 -1.57 8.95
CA ALA A 763 -35.86 -0.86 9.67
C ALA A 763 -36.34 0.50 10.20
N ARG A 764 -37.11 1.25 9.39
CA ARG A 764 -37.72 2.51 9.81
C ARG A 764 -38.70 2.32 10.97
N GLU A 765 -39.58 1.34 10.88
CA GLU A 765 -40.53 1.00 11.96
C GLU A 765 -39.80 0.58 13.25
N SER A 766 -38.74 -0.22 13.14
CA SER A 766 -37.93 -0.68 14.28
C SER A 766 -37.21 0.47 14.97
N LEU A 767 -36.62 1.38 14.20
CA LEU A 767 -35.95 2.57 14.72
C LEU A 767 -36.93 3.51 15.43
N GLU A 768 -38.12 3.77 14.86
CA GLU A 768 -39.14 4.61 15.52
C GLU A 768 -39.64 3.96 16.82
N LYS A 769 -39.84 2.64 16.82
CA LYS A 769 -40.22 1.89 18.02
C LYS A 769 -39.14 1.98 19.11
N ALA A 770 -37.86 1.82 18.78
CA ALA A 770 -36.75 1.96 19.73
C ALA A 770 -36.71 3.36 20.36
N LYS A 771 -36.93 4.42 19.56
CA LYS A 771 -37.04 5.81 20.05
C LYS A 771 -38.22 6.01 20.99
N GLU A 772 -39.40 5.47 20.66
CA GLU A 772 -40.59 5.58 21.51
C GLU A 772 -40.42 4.86 22.86
N GLN A 773 -39.67 3.76 22.87
CA GLN A 773 -39.43 2.95 24.06
C GLN A 773 -38.27 3.47 24.93
N GLY A 774 -37.42 4.35 24.40
CA GLY A 774 -36.20 4.80 25.09
C GLY A 774 -35.23 3.66 25.38
N GLN A 775 -35.23 2.63 24.53
CA GLN A 775 -34.55 1.34 24.73
C GLN A 775 -33.17 1.25 24.07
N SER A 776 -32.60 2.37 23.66
CA SER A 776 -31.34 2.39 22.90
C SER A 776 -30.42 3.47 23.43
N THR A 777 -29.14 3.16 23.56
CA THR A 777 -28.06 4.13 23.77
C THR A 777 -28.02 5.14 22.61
N ASP A 778 -27.45 6.32 22.88
CA ASP A 778 -27.28 7.37 21.85
C ASP A 778 -26.48 6.83 20.65
N VAL A 779 -25.48 5.96 20.89
CA VAL A 779 -24.63 5.37 19.84
C VAL A 779 -25.43 4.39 18.96
N ALA A 780 -26.16 3.44 19.56
CA ALA A 780 -26.98 2.49 18.81
C ALA A 780 -28.04 3.18 17.94
N LEU A 781 -28.66 4.26 18.42
CA LEU A 781 -29.60 5.06 17.62
C LEU A 781 -28.92 5.77 16.46
N VAL A 782 -27.71 6.30 16.68
CA VAL A 782 -26.92 6.97 15.63
C VAL A 782 -26.50 5.96 14.56
N THR A 783 -26.03 4.79 14.95
CA THR A 783 -25.67 3.70 14.03
C THR A 783 -26.88 3.28 13.21
N ALA A 784 -28.00 2.96 13.86
CA ALA A 784 -29.22 2.53 13.19
C ALA A 784 -29.76 3.57 12.20
N LYS A 785 -29.74 4.86 12.58
CA LYS A 785 -30.14 5.97 11.70
C LYS A 785 -29.23 6.07 10.48
N SER A 786 -27.91 5.97 10.68
CA SER A 786 -26.93 6.07 9.58
C SER A 786 -27.06 4.89 8.61
N LYS A 787 -27.26 3.67 9.13
CA LYS A 787 -27.49 2.46 8.33
C LYS A 787 -28.84 2.49 7.58
N LEU A 788 -29.90 3.03 8.19
CA LEU A 788 -31.16 3.28 7.48
C LEU A 788 -30.99 4.27 6.33
N GLN A 789 -30.24 5.35 6.55
CA GLN A 789 -29.91 6.32 5.50
C GLN A 789 -29.11 5.66 4.37
N ALA A 790 -28.10 4.84 4.69
CA ALA A 790 -27.36 4.04 3.71
C ALA A 790 -28.28 3.12 2.90
N ALA A 791 -29.26 2.49 3.55
CA ALA A 791 -30.25 1.65 2.88
C ALA A 791 -31.11 2.44 1.88
N GLU A 792 -31.56 3.65 2.26
CA GLU A 792 -32.31 4.55 1.37
C GLU A 792 -31.47 5.05 0.19
N ILE A 793 -30.18 5.32 0.41
CA ILE A 793 -29.22 5.70 -0.62
C ILE A 793 -29.04 4.54 -1.62
N ALA A 794 -28.77 3.32 -1.15
CA ALA A 794 -28.65 2.15 -2.01
C ALA A 794 -29.92 1.89 -2.83
N MET A 795 -31.11 2.10 -2.25
CA MET A 795 -32.37 2.04 -2.98
C MET A 795 -32.42 3.03 -4.16
N SER A 796 -31.88 4.24 -3.99
CA SER A 796 -31.88 5.26 -5.03
C SER A 796 -30.94 4.95 -6.21
N PHE A 797 -29.98 4.04 -6.02
CA PHE A 797 -29.04 3.56 -7.02
C PHE A 797 -29.41 2.19 -7.62
N ASP A 798 -30.63 1.69 -7.34
CA ASP A 798 -31.06 0.34 -7.73
C ASP A 798 -30.17 -0.79 -7.17
N SER A 799 -29.53 -0.55 -6.02
CA SER A 799 -28.62 -1.50 -5.35
C SER A 799 -29.34 -2.27 -4.24
N TYR A 800 -30.36 -3.02 -4.62
CA TYR A 800 -31.33 -3.62 -3.69
C TYR A 800 -30.73 -4.62 -2.68
N GLU A 801 -29.67 -5.34 -3.04
CA GLU A 801 -28.93 -6.20 -2.10
C GLU A 801 -28.28 -5.39 -0.99
N GLN A 802 -27.57 -4.32 -1.37
CA GLN A 802 -26.89 -3.42 -0.44
C GLN A 802 -27.91 -2.71 0.46
N ALA A 803 -29.03 -2.27 -0.10
CA ALA A 803 -30.11 -1.65 0.65
C ALA A 803 -30.69 -2.60 1.71
N LYS A 804 -30.93 -3.86 1.33
CA LYS A 804 -31.43 -4.87 2.26
C LYS A 804 -30.44 -5.20 3.37
N ALA A 805 -29.14 -5.30 3.05
CA ALA A 805 -28.09 -5.53 4.04
C ALA A 805 -27.99 -4.38 5.05
N ALA A 806 -27.90 -3.13 4.56
CA ALA A 806 -27.84 -1.96 5.43
C ALA A 806 -29.11 -1.79 6.29
N ALA A 807 -30.30 -2.13 5.77
CA ALA A 807 -31.52 -2.13 6.55
C ALA A 807 -31.52 -3.20 7.67
N ALA A 808 -30.90 -4.37 7.43
CA ALA A 808 -30.74 -5.38 8.46
C ALA A 808 -29.78 -4.91 9.57
N GLU A 809 -28.62 -4.35 9.20
CA GLU A 809 -27.68 -3.75 10.15
C GLU A 809 -28.32 -2.64 10.99
N ALA A 810 -29.21 -1.83 10.39
CA ALA A 810 -29.96 -0.82 11.11
C ALA A 810 -30.90 -1.40 12.18
N ILE A 811 -31.51 -2.56 11.91
CA ILE A 811 -32.37 -3.27 12.85
C ILE A 811 -31.51 -3.90 13.95
N ASP A 812 -30.41 -4.56 13.60
CA ASP A 812 -29.54 -5.23 14.55
C ASP A 812 -28.97 -4.25 15.58
N ALA A 813 -28.56 -3.05 15.13
CA ALA A 813 -28.07 -1.98 15.99
C ALA A 813 -29.08 -1.52 17.06
N VAL A 814 -30.39 -1.55 16.81
CA VAL A 814 -31.40 -1.21 17.83
C VAL A 814 -31.85 -2.40 18.68
N VAL A 815 -31.59 -3.64 18.23
CA VAL A 815 -32.00 -4.86 18.94
C VAL A 815 -30.95 -5.31 19.95
N SER A 816 -29.67 -5.21 19.62
CA SER A 816 -28.55 -5.66 20.47
C SER A 816 -28.51 -4.94 21.83
N ASP A 817 -28.91 -3.66 21.88
CA ASP A 817 -28.92 -2.85 23.10
C ASP A 817 -30.03 -3.25 24.10
N GLY A 818 -31.13 -3.86 23.60
CA GLY A 818 -32.32 -4.13 24.41
C GLY A 818 -32.27 -5.40 25.27
N THR A 819 -31.28 -6.28 25.07
CA THR A 819 -31.27 -7.64 25.68
C THR A 819 -30.51 -7.75 27.00
N ASP A 820 -29.76 -6.73 27.42
CA ASP A 820 -28.84 -6.86 28.56
C ASP A 820 -29.44 -6.54 29.95
N GLU A 821 -30.65 -5.96 30.04
CA GLU A 821 -31.19 -5.48 31.34
C GLU A 821 -32.17 -6.41 32.08
N GLU A 822 -32.70 -7.49 31.49
CA GLU A 822 -33.73 -8.32 32.18
C GLU A 822 -33.17 -9.42 33.10
N GLY A 823 -31.87 -9.41 33.42
CA GLY A 823 -31.15 -10.63 33.79
C GLY A 823 -30.64 -10.87 35.23
N VAL A 824 -30.74 -9.97 36.22
CA VAL A 824 -30.33 -10.29 37.61
C VAL A 824 -31.16 -9.54 38.66
N SER A 825 -32.43 -9.92 38.84
CA SER A 825 -33.08 -9.73 40.14
C SER A 825 -32.97 -11.05 40.93
N ASP A 826 -31.97 -11.11 41.79
CA ASP A 826 -31.89 -12.06 42.90
C ASP A 826 -33.16 -11.91 43.74
N ASP A 827 -34.13 -12.82 43.55
CA ASP A 827 -35.24 -12.95 44.49
C ASP A 827 -35.26 -14.37 45.09
N GLN A 828 -34.95 -14.38 46.38
CA GLN A 828 -34.94 -15.51 47.27
C GLN A 828 -36.34 -16.15 47.32
N ASN A 829 -36.43 -17.45 47.03
CA ASN A 829 -37.43 -18.27 47.72
C ASN A 829 -37.06 -19.76 47.75
N THR A 830 -36.33 -20.16 48.78
CA THR A 830 -36.24 -21.54 49.23
C THR A 830 -37.53 -21.95 49.95
N THR A 831 -38.29 -22.92 49.41
CA THR A 831 -39.05 -23.86 50.24
C THR A 831 -39.15 -25.24 49.58
N ASP A 832 -38.91 -26.24 50.43
CA ASP A 832 -38.95 -27.70 50.24
C ASP A 832 -40.12 -28.27 49.41
N SER A 833 -39.84 -29.29 48.59
CA SER A 833 -40.49 -30.59 48.74
C SER A 833 -39.77 -31.74 48.00
N SER A 834 -39.44 -32.76 48.79
CA SER A 834 -39.20 -34.19 48.53
C SER A 834 -39.62 -34.81 47.19
N GLY A 835 -38.77 -35.69 46.64
CA GLY A 835 -39.20 -36.74 45.70
C GLY A 835 -38.05 -37.55 45.09
N THR A 836 -37.88 -38.78 45.57
CA THR A 836 -37.01 -39.88 45.11
C THR A 836 -37.08 -40.18 43.61
N ASP A 837 -35.95 -40.45 42.94
CA ASP A 837 -35.57 -41.81 42.52
C ASP A 837 -34.20 -41.89 41.81
N THR A 838 -33.59 -43.04 42.02
CA THR A 838 -32.28 -43.55 41.57
C THR A 838 -32.13 -43.69 40.05
N GLN A 839 -30.92 -43.44 39.51
CA GLN A 839 -30.09 -44.51 38.91
C GLN A 839 -28.67 -44.05 38.54
N ASP A 840 -27.70 -44.83 39.03
CA ASP A 840 -26.30 -44.92 38.63
C ASP A 840 -26.14 -45.15 37.12
N VAL A 841 -25.25 -44.38 36.46
CA VAL A 841 -24.26 -44.91 35.52
C VAL A 841 -22.95 -44.14 35.69
N THR A 842 -21.87 -44.90 35.79
CA THR A 842 -20.48 -44.56 36.12
C THR A 842 -19.62 -44.15 34.90
N ALA A 843 -18.56 -43.39 35.21
CA ALA A 843 -17.26 -43.24 34.50
C ALA A 843 -17.28 -42.41 33.20
N ASP A 844 -16.29 -41.55 32.88
CA ASP A 844 -14.91 -41.43 33.35
C ASP A 844 -14.34 -40.02 33.09
N ASP A 845 -13.39 -39.64 33.96
CA ASP A 845 -12.32 -38.64 33.88
C ASP A 845 -12.16 -37.71 32.66
N THR A 846 -12.21 -36.39 32.92
CA THR A 846 -11.15 -35.44 32.53
C THR A 846 -11.07 -34.26 33.51
N SER A 847 -9.92 -34.14 34.17
CA SER A 847 -9.37 -32.94 34.83
C SER A 847 -9.47 -31.70 33.93
N GLY A 848 -9.83 -30.49 34.36
CA GLY A 848 -9.44 -29.81 35.59
C GLY A 848 -8.50 -28.66 35.22
N PHE A 849 -9.04 -27.55 34.70
CA PHE A 849 -8.29 -26.30 34.51
C PHE A 849 -8.94 -25.19 35.33
N GLY A 850 -8.16 -24.67 36.27
CA GLY A 850 -8.54 -23.59 37.16
C GLY A 850 -8.38 -22.24 36.49
N ILE A 851 -9.38 -21.40 36.70
CA ILE A 851 -9.39 -19.98 36.37
C ILE A 851 -8.40 -19.26 37.28
N ALA A 852 -7.41 -18.59 36.69
CA ALA A 852 -6.57 -17.60 37.35
C ALA A 852 -6.32 -16.45 36.37
N SER A 853 -7.23 -15.48 36.38
CA SER A 853 -7.06 -14.17 35.75
C SER A 853 -6.27 -13.23 36.66
N THR A 854 -5.67 -12.19 36.07
CA THR A 854 -4.95 -11.03 36.64
C THR A 854 -3.47 -11.18 37.03
N ALA A 855 -2.58 -11.08 36.03
CA ALA A 855 -1.36 -10.22 36.01
C ALA A 855 -0.44 -10.62 34.82
N THR A 856 -0.71 -10.13 33.60
CA THR A 856 0.01 -10.62 32.40
C THR A 856 0.34 -9.55 31.35
N ALA A 857 0.78 -8.36 31.76
CA ALA A 857 1.38 -7.41 30.81
C ALA A 857 2.93 -7.44 30.82
N LEU A 858 3.55 -7.78 31.96
CA LEU A 858 5.02 -7.85 32.08
C LEU A 858 5.59 -9.27 31.89
N GLY A 859 4.75 -10.31 31.94
CA GLY A 859 5.17 -11.71 31.82
C GLY A 859 5.46 -12.15 30.38
N SER A 860 4.76 -11.54 29.40
CA SER A 860 4.85 -11.87 27.98
C SER A 860 6.20 -11.45 27.38
N VAL A 861 6.72 -10.29 27.81
CA VAL A 861 8.05 -9.76 27.41
C VAL A 861 9.17 -10.70 27.87
N ALA A 862 9.14 -11.15 29.13
CA ALA A 862 10.11 -12.10 29.65
C ALA A 862 9.99 -13.51 29.03
N TYR A 863 8.81 -13.90 28.54
CA TYR A 863 8.61 -15.19 27.86
C TYR A 863 9.14 -15.17 26.42
N LEU A 864 8.89 -14.09 25.67
CA LEU A 864 9.45 -13.87 24.33
C LEU A 864 10.99 -13.82 24.38
N LEU A 865 11.57 -13.08 25.32
CA LEU A 865 13.03 -12.99 25.51
C LEU A 865 13.66 -14.32 25.95
N LYS A 866 12.93 -15.19 26.65
CA LYS A 866 13.46 -16.44 27.21
C LYS A 866 13.32 -17.66 26.30
N SER A 867 12.32 -17.69 25.41
CA SER A 867 12.06 -18.85 24.55
C SER A 867 13.15 -19.12 23.50
N ARG A 868 13.82 -18.06 23.00
CA ARG A 868 14.93 -18.17 22.02
C ARG A 868 16.19 -18.86 22.57
N LEU A 869 16.41 -18.85 23.88
CA LEU A 869 17.58 -19.49 24.49
C LEU A 869 17.44 -21.01 24.64
N THR A 870 16.21 -21.56 24.63
CA THR A 870 16.00 -23.00 24.78
C THR A 870 16.14 -23.79 23.48
N ASP A 871 15.94 -23.16 22.32
CA ASP A 871 16.00 -23.85 21.02
C ASP A 871 17.42 -23.92 20.43
N ALA A 872 18.36 -23.10 20.90
CA ALA A 872 19.77 -23.18 20.50
C ALA A 872 20.56 -24.31 21.21
N GLU A 873 20.01 -24.96 22.24
CA GLU A 873 20.70 -26.01 23.00
C GLU A 873 20.27 -27.46 22.63
N THR A 874 19.37 -27.68 21.67
CA THR A 874 18.85 -29.03 21.36
C THR A 874 19.22 -29.66 20.02
N ASP A 875 20.03 -29.02 19.18
CA ASP A 875 20.54 -29.61 17.91
C ASP A 875 22.06 -29.82 17.89
N SER A 876 22.60 -30.40 18.96
CA SER A 876 23.91 -31.07 18.92
C SER A 876 23.93 -32.36 19.75
N SER A 877 23.35 -33.43 19.18
CA SER A 877 23.71 -34.81 19.54
C SER A 877 23.51 -35.77 18.37
#